data_AF-A0A7C5CUT1-F1
#
_entry.id   AF-A0A7C5CUT1-F1
#
_cell.length_a   1.000
_cell.length_b   1.000
_cell.length_c   1.000
_cell.angle_alpha   90.00
_cell.angle_beta   90.00
_cell.angle_gamma   90.00
#
_symmetry.space_group_name_H-M   'P 1'
#
loop_
_entity.id
_entity.type
_entity.pdbx_description
1 polymer ?
#
loop_
_entity_poly.entity_id
_entity_poly.type
_entity_poly.pdbx_seq_one_letter_code
_entity_poly.pdbx_strand_id
1 'polypeptide(L)'
;DGYNDIAISTGYYCYIYYSSYSSYSYTGCTWVIPGRNRTEWTQWGGQYNLLERQGDYMMFTLRVASAYSGYNPRLGDVNGDGYDDLLIGSYRGSGDYGGYVYVIFGKADLTEFKTGTFWNRYPYGGYYNDLEDVYDLRFQGEASSYLAQSWLDDFDGDGIDDILLGAGYTQNPRGDYGSGAAYLFYGRRDWSGMAHMTPSQANWTVYGEGRYNYLGYYPYQTLGSGDFNDDGKADFLMGAYGNYGLTGTISYAGATYMWLSEQPEMTPHEPEILDADGEDGMTLLPGAGGAEDKMVDLVGDGVYTIATGYNDTWTIYEGNEMRLIFQLKGLLGDYRYTMAWSPANKSFYIKENPLDAVVLEIDRCEYVIESVNTVHLNFSFSINPWFLTEDPFDVIVEGENNAGVYSIVKNDFLHVEKDITFLGDDFVVTRDGEVINRGDFLAGGKPLKVTGMRVIYEGTLVSPPDDRFFVRIRDSYSRILEDRSSSGRMVNFEIPTTVDSGIYKFSISLIVKDEYTPYMKATAVIPIFYVNLDFDGPEAPTNLRFHADGPDDPENRWDDDTEVWITWDPTYDTQQGVAGYYVDVSGETRAIQSFFITEGTSMNLTLPDNGTYTVAVYAVDDSDNVGRAVSASIIIDMGEIFITDPFPTYHSGKWFMDTEVEVSFSIMDRVFSDHGPRLDLSTLQYKVTSEMTEAARDSIEWQDIRGYRVLSEEKIGGFVKYTLSTLVNVKESKDNYVWFRVEDEVGNVGQTVTYDLEAAIEEAQVYVDGQINWTEEEKTQYLKEQTEMAREKANSTNPARIWVDMTPITFSSATPSSDPLDDNRVTATIQVNDMGSWVDVSTIQYSVSRNGISNYGGWINIDPDVDSSSILARTVQPLLFEPGSTNYIRWRAKDVAGNGYTVSDDYAIIIKAEPVNNPPVAVISAPSMNDVFDTRETITFDAQDSSDPDLDDLQFSWVLGNRTVLSTLPTFEVAAADMGPGPHVISLYVTDGQRTVTSSISIYIKMHPDEVDTDGDGIPDGADQDDDNDGLTDVQEELMGTNPRLRDTDLDGKSDSLDPKPLNPLVVEENKDEGKVSYYTVLTLFIVLAVLILLIGSLLVLRRRSSMEKDRIERSVIAEGRIVSRYEELTGVSAPLLPQVKEMGLTLPPIAAQQVAPMKRAKELTETPSLPSKEEPPEEKKAEPMEAPAPGPAPAPEPAQPAAPEPTPEPEKKPTPKRRIRKKTAGEQAAATP
;
A
#
# COMPACT_ATOMS: atom_id res chain seq x y z
N ASP A 1 -10.07 -20.94 -75.24
CA ASP A 1 -8.82 -20.48 -75.91
C ASP A 1 -8.17 -19.26 -75.20
N GLY A 2 -8.16 -19.24 -73.86
CA GLY A 2 -7.94 -18.00 -73.10
C GLY A 2 -9.22 -17.17 -72.90
N TYR A 3 -10.31 -17.53 -73.58
CA TYR A 3 -11.68 -17.16 -73.24
C TYR A 3 -12.48 -18.41 -72.83
N ASN A 4 -13.44 -18.24 -71.92
CA ASN A 4 -14.35 -19.30 -71.47
C ASN A 4 -15.36 -19.65 -72.58
N ASP A 5 -15.58 -20.95 -72.77
CA ASP A 5 -16.60 -21.49 -73.68
C ASP A 5 -18.00 -21.39 -73.06
N ILE A 6 -19.05 -21.52 -73.88
CA ILE A 6 -20.44 -21.47 -73.41
C ILE A 6 -21.19 -22.73 -73.85
N ALA A 7 -21.61 -23.54 -72.87
CA ALA A 7 -22.57 -24.61 -73.05
C ALA A 7 -24.02 -24.08 -72.94
N ILE A 8 -24.83 -24.29 -73.98
CA ILE A 8 -26.26 -23.95 -74.01
C ILE A 8 -27.05 -25.21 -74.34
N SER A 9 -28.21 -25.45 -73.71
CA SER A 9 -29.01 -26.64 -74.02
C SER A 9 -30.52 -26.41 -74.07
N THR A 10 -31.20 -27.34 -74.75
CA THR A 10 -32.68 -27.43 -74.77
C THR A 10 -33.25 -28.24 -73.62
N GLY A 11 -32.46 -29.09 -72.95
CA GLY A 11 -32.86 -29.96 -71.82
C GLY A 11 -33.87 -31.07 -72.13
N TYR A 12 -34.78 -30.84 -73.09
CA TYR A 12 -35.91 -31.70 -73.38
C TYR A 12 -36.23 -31.80 -74.88
N TYR A 13 -36.44 -30.65 -75.54
CA TYR A 13 -37.13 -30.59 -76.84
C TYR A 13 -36.19 -30.18 -77.98
N CYS A 14 -35.55 -31.18 -78.58
CA CYS A 14 -34.84 -31.05 -79.85
C CYS A 14 -35.44 -32.05 -80.87
N TYR A 15 -35.58 -31.62 -82.12
CA TYR A 15 -36.11 -32.42 -83.23
C TYR A 15 -35.04 -32.57 -84.31
N ILE A 16 -34.54 -33.79 -84.49
CA ILE A 16 -33.44 -34.07 -85.42
C ILE A 16 -33.95 -34.91 -86.59
N TYR A 17 -33.80 -34.39 -87.81
CA TYR A 17 -34.20 -35.07 -89.05
C TYR A 17 -32.99 -35.77 -89.66
N TYR A 18 -33.02 -37.10 -89.70
CA TYR A 18 -31.94 -37.93 -90.29
C TYR A 18 -32.32 -38.48 -91.67
N SER A 19 -33.59 -38.42 -92.05
CA SER A 19 -34.04 -38.66 -93.44
C SER A 19 -35.36 -37.94 -93.71
N SER A 20 -35.85 -37.99 -94.96
CA SER A 20 -37.18 -37.48 -95.32
C SER A 20 -38.35 -38.22 -94.68
N TYR A 21 -38.11 -39.31 -93.96
CA TYR A 21 -39.14 -40.15 -93.32
C TYR A 21 -38.83 -40.50 -91.85
N SER A 22 -37.72 -40.02 -91.29
CA SER A 22 -37.29 -40.37 -89.93
C SER A 22 -36.74 -39.16 -89.16
N SER A 23 -37.41 -38.84 -88.05
CA SER A 23 -37.01 -37.80 -87.11
C SER A 23 -36.96 -38.35 -85.69
N TYR A 24 -35.89 -38.03 -84.96
CA TYR A 24 -35.84 -38.22 -83.52
C TYR A 24 -36.57 -37.05 -82.85
N SER A 25 -37.70 -37.36 -82.20
CA SER A 25 -38.42 -36.45 -81.32
C SER A 25 -37.97 -36.64 -79.88
N TYR A 26 -37.96 -35.55 -79.10
CA TYR A 26 -37.74 -35.59 -77.65
C TYR A 26 -36.36 -36.11 -77.22
N THR A 27 -35.34 -35.88 -78.05
CA THR A 27 -33.96 -36.27 -77.68
C THR A 27 -33.17 -35.17 -76.96
N GLY A 28 -33.54 -33.90 -77.13
CA GLY A 28 -32.76 -32.77 -76.58
C GLY A 28 -31.38 -32.62 -77.23
N CYS A 29 -30.74 -31.45 -77.05
CA CYS A 29 -29.50 -31.07 -77.71
C CYS A 29 -28.77 -30.03 -76.85
N THR A 30 -27.46 -30.20 -76.65
CA THR A 30 -26.52 -29.22 -76.08
C THR A 30 -25.60 -28.70 -77.17
N TRP A 31 -25.38 -27.39 -77.20
CA TRP A 31 -24.43 -26.69 -78.05
C TRP A 31 -23.27 -26.18 -77.21
N VAL A 32 -22.03 -26.39 -77.67
CA VAL A 32 -20.86 -25.65 -77.19
C VAL A 32 -20.53 -24.57 -78.22
N ILE A 33 -20.42 -23.34 -77.72
CA ILE A 33 -19.97 -22.16 -78.48
C ILE A 33 -18.60 -21.78 -77.94
N PRO A 34 -17.53 -21.82 -78.76
CA PRO A 34 -16.20 -21.42 -78.32
C PRO A 34 -16.17 -19.97 -77.85
N GLY A 35 -15.47 -19.73 -76.74
CA GLY A 35 -15.15 -18.42 -76.20
C GLY A 35 -14.39 -17.57 -77.21
N ARG A 36 -14.56 -16.25 -77.15
CA ARG A 36 -13.89 -15.27 -78.03
C ARG A 36 -13.74 -13.92 -77.34
N ASN A 37 -12.82 -13.10 -77.86
CA ASN A 37 -12.61 -11.73 -77.43
C ASN A 37 -13.90 -10.89 -77.56
N ARG A 38 -14.18 -10.03 -76.57
CA ARG A 38 -15.32 -9.10 -76.56
C ARG A 38 -15.48 -8.32 -77.87
N THR A 39 -14.38 -7.94 -78.53
CA THR A 39 -14.42 -7.21 -79.80
C THR A 39 -15.05 -8.04 -80.93
N GLU A 40 -14.78 -9.35 -81.01
CA GLU A 40 -15.37 -10.25 -82.01
C GLU A 40 -16.87 -10.42 -81.79
N TRP A 41 -17.31 -10.62 -80.54
CA TRP A 41 -18.73 -10.62 -80.18
C TRP A 41 -19.43 -9.31 -80.60
N THR A 42 -18.80 -8.15 -80.39
CA THR A 42 -19.40 -6.85 -80.77
C THR A 42 -19.46 -6.62 -82.28
N GLN A 43 -18.59 -7.24 -83.10
CA GLN A 43 -18.70 -7.17 -84.57
C GLN A 43 -20.01 -7.79 -85.11
N TRP A 44 -20.75 -8.52 -84.28
CA TRP A 44 -21.96 -9.25 -84.67
C TRP A 44 -23.27 -8.58 -84.22
N GLY A 45 -23.22 -7.32 -83.78
CA GLY A 45 -24.42 -6.49 -83.61
C GLY A 45 -25.32 -6.86 -82.42
N GLY A 46 -24.82 -7.64 -81.46
CA GLY A 46 -25.52 -7.95 -80.21
C GLY A 46 -26.60 -9.05 -80.29
N GLN A 47 -26.73 -9.75 -81.43
CA GLN A 47 -27.57 -10.95 -81.55
C GLN A 47 -26.81 -12.08 -82.23
N TYR A 48 -26.65 -13.22 -81.54
CA TYR A 48 -25.92 -14.37 -82.05
C TYR A 48 -26.88 -15.46 -82.55
N ASN A 49 -27.18 -15.45 -83.86
CA ASN A 49 -28.04 -16.47 -84.47
C ASN A 49 -27.24 -17.75 -84.79
N LEU A 50 -27.33 -18.75 -83.91
CA LEU A 50 -26.71 -20.07 -84.09
C LEU A 50 -27.03 -20.75 -85.43
N LEU A 51 -28.23 -20.51 -86.00
CA LEU A 51 -28.61 -21.15 -87.26
C LEU A 51 -27.88 -20.54 -88.48
N GLU A 52 -27.53 -19.26 -88.43
CA GLU A 52 -26.85 -18.59 -89.56
C GLU A 52 -25.33 -18.85 -89.58
N ARG A 53 -24.76 -19.37 -88.49
CA ARG A 53 -23.32 -19.50 -88.26
C ARG A 53 -22.79 -20.92 -88.47
N GLN A 54 -22.65 -21.31 -89.73
CA GLN A 54 -22.22 -22.67 -90.09
C GLN A 54 -20.80 -22.99 -89.61
N GLY A 55 -20.69 -23.95 -88.68
CA GLY A 55 -19.42 -24.48 -88.19
C GLY A 55 -18.73 -23.68 -87.06
N ASP A 56 -19.35 -22.58 -86.61
CA ASP A 56 -18.91 -21.79 -85.44
C ASP A 56 -19.23 -22.48 -84.09
N TYR A 57 -20.01 -23.58 -84.10
CA TYR A 57 -20.47 -24.30 -82.90
C TYR A 57 -20.42 -25.82 -83.08
N MET A 58 -20.46 -26.53 -81.95
CA MET A 58 -20.55 -27.99 -81.87
C MET A 58 -21.85 -28.38 -81.16
N MET A 59 -22.54 -29.42 -81.62
CA MET A 59 -23.81 -29.88 -81.02
C MET A 59 -23.78 -31.37 -80.69
N PHE A 60 -24.13 -31.67 -79.45
CA PHE A 60 -24.13 -32.99 -78.82
C PHE A 60 -25.57 -33.38 -78.46
N THR A 61 -25.94 -34.63 -78.75
CA THR A 61 -27.32 -35.16 -78.65
C THR A 61 -27.29 -36.68 -78.66
N LEU A 62 -28.39 -37.36 -78.30
CA LEU A 62 -28.49 -38.82 -78.40
C LEU A 62 -29.33 -39.27 -79.61
N ARG A 63 -28.91 -40.27 -80.38
CA ARG A 63 -29.72 -40.90 -81.47
C ARG A 63 -30.85 -41.80 -80.97
N VAL A 64 -31.51 -41.42 -79.88
CA VAL A 64 -32.61 -42.15 -79.22
C VAL A 64 -33.81 -41.23 -78.98
N ALA A 65 -35.00 -41.66 -79.42
CA ALA A 65 -36.22 -40.87 -79.23
C ALA A 65 -36.67 -40.91 -77.76
N SER A 66 -37.10 -39.78 -77.21
CA SER A 66 -37.47 -39.63 -75.78
C SER A 66 -36.34 -39.92 -74.78
N ALA A 67 -35.09 -39.68 -75.18
CA ALA A 67 -33.91 -39.75 -74.28
C ALA A 67 -33.67 -38.47 -73.46
N TYR A 68 -34.10 -37.31 -73.98
CA TYR A 68 -33.96 -35.99 -73.35
C TYR A 68 -32.54 -35.72 -72.78
N SER A 69 -31.53 -35.88 -73.64
CA SER A 69 -30.15 -35.42 -73.47
C SER A 69 -30.05 -33.89 -73.43
N GLY A 70 -28.99 -33.39 -72.80
CA GLY A 70 -28.78 -31.96 -72.58
C GLY A 70 -29.37 -31.42 -71.29
N TYR A 71 -29.67 -32.29 -70.33
CA TYR A 71 -30.14 -31.89 -69.01
C TYR A 71 -29.01 -31.18 -68.25
N ASN A 72 -29.28 -29.96 -67.77
CA ASN A 72 -28.41 -29.10 -66.96
C ASN A 72 -26.89 -29.31 -67.21
N PRO A 73 -26.37 -28.93 -68.40
CA PRO A 73 -24.98 -29.17 -68.73
C PRO A 73 -24.04 -28.38 -67.82
N ARG A 74 -22.84 -28.92 -67.58
CA ARG A 74 -21.77 -28.30 -66.78
C ARG A 74 -20.48 -28.25 -67.59
N LEU A 75 -19.62 -27.30 -67.21
CA LEU A 75 -18.24 -27.12 -67.65
C LEU A 75 -17.39 -27.07 -66.38
N GLY A 76 -16.27 -27.79 -66.35
CA GLY A 76 -15.32 -27.89 -65.24
C GLY A 76 -14.34 -29.04 -65.48
N ASP A 77 -13.09 -28.91 -65.04
CA ASP A 77 -12.00 -29.84 -65.35
C ASP A 77 -12.00 -31.03 -64.38
N VAL A 78 -12.66 -32.13 -64.77
CA VAL A 78 -12.77 -33.35 -63.95
C VAL A 78 -11.60 -34.31 -64.17
N ASN A 79 -10.64 -33.94 -65.02
CA ASN A 79 -9.48 -34.73 -65.39
C ASN A 79 -8.13 -34.07 -65.06
N GLY A 80 -8.13 -32.83 -64.58
CA GLY A 80 -6.95 -32.11 -64.09
C GLY A 80 -5.88 -31.83 -65.17
N ASP A 81 -6.29 -31.64 -66.44
CA ASP A 81 -5.42 -31.27 -67.57
C ASP A 81 -5.42 -29.77 -67.92
N GLY A 82 -6.29 -28.98 -67.30
CA GLY A 82 -6.40 -27.54 -67.46
C GLY A 82 -7.43 -27.06 -68.48
N TYR A 83 -8.36 -27.93 -68.92
CA TYR A 83 -9.46 -27.59 -69.82
C TYR A 83 -10.82 -28.05 -69.28
N ASP A 84 -11.81 -27.16 -69.25
CA ASP A 84 -13.19 -27.49 -68.85
C ASP A 84 -13.75 -28.71 -69.62
N ASP A 85 -14.12 -29.75 -68.89
CA ASP A 85 -14.80 -30.94 -69.41
C ASP A 85 -16.33 -30.70 -69.51
N LEU A 86 -16.97 -31.25 -70.53
CA LEU A 86 -18.40 -31.05 -70.78
C LEU A 86 -19.23 -32.20 -70.22
N LEU A 87 -20.02 -31.91 -69.18
CA LEU A 87 -21.02 -32.81 -68.62
C LEU A 87 -22.39 -32.61 -69.28
N ILE A 88 -23.05 -33.70 -69.68
CA ILE A 88 -24.39 -33.71 -70.28
C ILE A 88 -25.27 -34.79 -69.65
N GLY A 89 -26.31 -34.38 -68.93
CA GLY A 89 -27.35 -35.28 -68.44
C GLY A 89 -28.35 -35.72 -69.53
N SER A 90 -28.92 -36.91 -69.39
CA SER A 90 -29.95 -37.48 -70.27
C SER A 90 -30.92 -38.35 -69.47
N TYR A 91 -32.01 -37.75 -68.97
CA TYR A 91 -32.85 -38.35 -67.92
C TYR A 91 -33.63 -39.62 -68.33
N ARG A 92 -33.57 -40.01 -69.62
CA ARG A 92 -34.10 -41.29 -70.13
C ARG A 92 -33.15 -42.00 -71.11
N GLY A 93 -31.88 -41.62 -71.19
CA GLY A 93 -30.92 -42.14 -72.18
C GLY A 93 -30.80 -43.67 -72.19
N SER A 94 -30.90 -44.30 -71.01
CA SER A 94 -30.84 -45.76 -70.83
C SER A 94 -32.07 -46.55 -71.33
N GLY A 95 -33.17 -45.86 -71.68
CA GLY A 95 -34.42 -46.49 -72.15
C GLY A 95 -35.29 -47.14 -71.07
N ASP A 96 -34.75 -47.44 -69.89
CA ASP A 96 -35.44 -47.99 -68.70
C ASP A 96 -35.78 -46.92 -67.64
N TYR A 97 -35.66 -45.64 -68.02
CA TYR A 97 -35.79 -44.45 -67.16
C TYR A 97 -34.70 -44.31 -66.08
N GLY A 98 -33.62 -45.11 -66.10
CA GLY A 98 -32.49 -44.92 -65.21
C GLY A 98 -31.69 -43.65 -65.49
N GLY A 99 -31.52 -43.31 -66.77
CA GLY A 99 -30.83 -42.10 -67.22
C GLY A 99 -29.31 -42.27 -67.32
N TYR A 100 -28.69 -41.34 -68.03
CA TYR A 100 -27.24 -41.24 -68.21
C TYR A 100 -26.74 -39.84 -67.89
N VAL A 101 -25.49 -39.72 -67.45
CA VAL A 101 -24.69 -38.49 -67.57
C VAL A 101 -23.43 -38.83 -68.35
N TYR A 102 -23.15 -38.07 -69.40
CA TYR A 102 -21.96 -38.21 -70.24
C TYR A 102 -20.94 -37.14 -69.88
N VAL A 103 -19.65 -37.49 -69.91
CA VAL A 103 -18.52 -36.56 -69.85
C VAL A 103 -17.79 -36.63 -71.18
N ILE A 104 -17.43 -35.47 -71.71
CA ILE A 104 -16.56 -35.31 -72.89
C ILE A 104 -15.39 -34.44 -72.43
N PHE A 105 -14.17 -34.97 -72.44
CA PHE A 105 -13.03 -34.27 -71.87
C PHE A 105 -12.59 -33.09 -72.75
N GLY A 106 -12.39 -31.91 -72.17
CA GLY A 106 -11.94 -30.67 -72.80
C GLY A 106 -10.64 -30.85 -73.60
N LYS A 107 -10.45 -30.06 -74.66
CA LYS A 107 -9.28 -30.17 -75.54
C LYS A 107 -8.79 -28.80 -75.99
N ALA A 108 -7.47 -28.65 -76.05
CA ALA A 108 -6.80 -27.45 -76.57
C ALA A 108 -7.23 -27.08 -78.01
N ASP A 109 -7.59 -28.08 -78.83
CA ASP A 109 -8.15 -27.88 -80.17
C ASP A 109 -9.56 -28.50 -80.26
N LEU A 110 -10.57 -27.66 -80.10
CA LEU A 110 -11.99 -28.03 -80.25
C LEU A 110 -12.35 -28.54 -81.66
N THR A 111 -11.43 -28.54 -82.63
CA THR A 111 -11.66 -29.21 -83.92
C THR A 111 -11.60 -30.74 -83.83
N GLU A 112 -11.06 -31.33 -82.77
CA GLU A 112 -11.06 -32.79 -82.57
C GLU A 112 -12.49 -33.34 -82.42
N PHE A 113 -13.40 -32.61 -81.78
CA PHE A 113 -14.82 -32.99 -81.65
C PHE A 113 -15.63 -32.85 -82.94
N LYS A 114 -15.03 -32.52 -84.09
CA LYS A 114 -15.76 -32.28 -85.35
C LYS A 114 -16.04 -33.57 -86.13
N THR A 115 -16.49 -34.62 -85.41
CA THR A 115 -16.64 -36.00 -85.92
C THR A 115 -17.81 -36.17 -86.88
N GLY A 116 -18.91 -35.41 -86.70
CA GLY A 116 -19.81 -35.00 -87.77
C GLY A 116 -20.54 -36.13 -88.54
N THR A 117 -21.23 -37.02 -87.83
CA THR A 117 -21.83 -38.24 -88.43
C THR A 117 -23.24 -38.05 -89.06
N PHE A 118 -23.83 -36.84 -89.01
CA PHE A 118 -25.25 -36.61 -89.39
C PHE A 118 -25.46 -35.92 -90.74
N TRP A 119 -26.22 -36.57 -91.64
CA TRP A 119 -26.75 -35.97 -92.87
C TRP A 119 -28.09 -35.25 -92.65
N ASN A 120 -28.07 -34.11 -91.95
CA ASN A 120 -29.27 -33.29 -91.74
C ASN A 120 -29.68 -32.53 -93.02
N ARG A 121 -30.98 -32.22 -93.19
CA ARG A 121 -31.56 -31.57 -94.38
C ARG A 121 -32.42 -30.33 -94.07
N TYR A 122 -31.83 -29.35 -93.40
CA TYR A 122 -32.25 -27.93 -93.46
C TYR A 122 -30.97 -27.04 -93.48
N PRO A 123 -31.02 -25.80 -94.00
CA PRO A 123 -29.88 -25.17 -94.71
C PRO A 123 -28.83 -24.50 -93.80
N TYR A 124 -28.70 -24.96 -92.56
CA TYR A 124 -28.07 -24.25 -91.45
C TYR A 124 -27.13 -25.20 -90.70
N GLY A 125 -25.94 -25.40 -91.28
CA GLY A 125 -24.94 -26.37 -90.82
C GLY A 125 -24.30 -26.05 -89.47
N GLY A 126 -23.55 -27.04 -88.98
CA GLY A 126 -22.83 -27.08 -87.70
C GLY A 126 -22.21 -28.48 -87.56
N TYR A 127 -21.45 -28.72 -86.49
CA TYR A 127 -20.94 -30.06 -86.21
C TYR A 127 -21.93 -30.80 -85.31
N TYR A 128 -22.33 -32.01 -85.71
CA TYR A 128 -23.36 -32.82 -85.06
C TYR A 128 -22.76 -34.15 -84.61
N ASN A 129 -22.80 -34.38 -83.30
CA ASN A 129 -22.15 -35.50 -82.64
C ASN A 129 -23.20 -36.30 -81.86
N ASP A 130 -23.26 -37.62 -82.06
CA ASP A 130 -24.05 -38.50 -81.19
C ASP A 130 -23.22 -38.73 -79.94
N LEU A 131 -23.79 -38.60 -78.74
CA LEU A 131 -23.07 -38.77 -77.49
C LEU A 131 -22.35 -40.13 -77.44
N GLU A 132 -23.03 -41.20 -77.89
CA GLU A 132 -22.45 -42.56 -77.98
C GLU A 132 -21.29 -42.72 -78.98
N ASP A 133 -21.05 -41.73 -79.87
CA ASP A 133 -19.89 -41.71 -80.77
C ASP A 133 -18.69 -40.91 -80.17
N VAL A 134 -18.86 -40.15 -79.06
CA VAL A 134 -17.88 -39.13 -78.61
C VAL A 134 -17.67 -38.95 -77.08
N TYR A 135 -18.29 -39.72 -76.19
CA TYR A 135 -18.02 -39.59 -74.74
C TYR A 135 -16.69 -40.23 -74.32
N ASP A 136 -16.09 -39.68 -73.27
CA ASP A 136 -14.97 -40.30 -72.55
C ASP A 136 -15.48 -41.12 -71.35
N LEU A 137 -16.42 -40.56 -70.57
CA LEU A 137 -17.08 -41.24 -69.44
C LEU A 137 -18.61 -41.25 -69.61
N ARG A 138 -19.25 -42.29 -69.08
CA ARG A 138 -20.72 -42.35 -68.94
C ARG A 138 -21.13 -42.95 -67.59
N PHE A 139 -21.84 -42.17 -66.80
CA PHE A 139 -22.53 -42.60 -65.58
C PHE A 139 -23.93 -43.12 -65.95
N GLN A 140 -24.31 -44.29 -65.43
CA GLN A 140 -25.64 -44.88 -65.61
C GLN A 140 -26.40 -45.00 -64.29
N GLY A 141 -27.60 -44.42 -64.23
CA GLY A 141 -28.48 -44.54 -63.07
C GLY A 141 -29.12 -45.92 -62.95
N GLU A 142 -29.53 -46.28 -61.73
CA GLU A 142 -30.38 -47.46 -61.50
C GLU A 142 -31.69 -47.36 -62.29
N ALA A 143 -32.29 -48.49 -62.67
CA ALA A 143 -33.51 -48.52 -63.47
C ALA A 143 -34.62 -47.65 -62.85
N SER A 144 -35.17 -46.72 -63.64
CA SER A 144 -36.16 -45.73 -63.18
C SER A 144 -35.72 -44.75 -62.08
N SER A 145 -34.41 -44.52 -61.88
CA SER A 145 -33.90 -43.49 -60.93
C SER A 145 -33.87 -42.06 -61.48
N TYR A 146 -33.90 -41.87 -62.81
CA TYR A 146 -33.82 -40.56 -63.50
C TYR A 146 -32.53 -39.77 -63.20
N LEU A 147 -31.37 -40.45 -63.20
CA LEU A 147 -30.05 -39.82 -63.12
C LEU A 147 -29.82 -38.89 -64.33
N ALA A 148 -29.71 -37.59 -64.04
CA ALA A 148 -29.40 -36.55 -65.04
C ALA A 148 -29.08 -35.17 -64.46
N GLN A 149 -29.37 -34.90 -63.19
CA GLN A 149 -28.88 -33.70 -62.55
C GLN A 149 -27.37 -33.82 -62.36
N SER A 150 -26.64 -32.74 -62.63
CA SER A 150 -25.19 -32.69 -62.46
C SER A 150 -24.75 -31.33 -61.94
N TRP A 151 -23.64 -31.35 -61.20
CA TRP A 151 -22.92 -30.20 -60.70
C TRP A 151 -21.43 -30.55 -60.58
N LEU A 152 -20.57 -29.53 -60.60
CA LEU A 152 -19.12 -29.62 -60.51
C LEU A 152 -18.61 -28.58 -59.51
N ASP A 153 -17.69 -28.97 -58.64
CA ASP A 153 -16.84 -28.13 -57.77
C ASP A 153 -15.75 -29.03 -57.12
N ASP A 154 -14.77 -28.47 -56.43
CA ASP A 154 -13.74 -29.24 -55.69
C ASP A 154 -14.23 -29.59 -54.25
N PHE A 155 -14.78 -30.80 -54.05
CA PHE A 155 -15.41 -31.22 -52.79
C PHE A 155 -14.47 -32.02 -51.86
N ASP A 156 -13.21 -32.29 -52.23
CA ASP A 156 -12.21 -32.89 -51.32
C ASP A 156 -10.88 -32.10 -51.15
N GLY A 157 -10.65 -31.07 -51.98
CA GLY A 157 -9.53 -30.13 -51.87
C GLY A 157 -8.28 -30.52 -52.67
N ASP A 158 -8.44 -31.33 -53.72
CA ASP A 158 -7.38 -31.89 -54.57
C ASP A 158 -6.98 -30.95 -55.73
N GLY A 159 -7.83 -29.99 -56.08
CA GLY A 159 -7.65 -29.04 -57.19
C GLY A 159 -8.11 -29.55 -58.55
N ILE A 160 -9.08 -30.49 -58.58
CA ILE A 160 -9.75 -31.03 -59.77
C ILE A 160 -11.26 -31.00 -59.50
N ASP A 161 -12.09 -30.68 -60.51
CA ASP A 161 -13.55 -30.64 -60.32
C ASP A 161 -14.12 -32.05 -60.08
N ASP A 162 -14.90 -32.20 -59.02
CA ASP A 162 -15.61 -33.43 -58.66
C ASP A 162 -17.00 -33.48 -59.30
N ILE A 163 -17.53 -34.70 -59.45
CA ILE A 163 -18.80 -34.94 -60.14
C ILE A 163 -19.91 -35.27 -59.13
N LEU A 164 -20.78 -34.31 -58.85
CA LEU A 164 -21.98 -34.49 -58.02
C LEU A 164 -23.23 -34.70 -58.90
N LEU A 165 -23.80 -35.91 -58.86
CA LEU A 165 -24.96 -36.31 -59.67
C LEU A 165 -26.22 -36.57 -58.86
N GLY A 166 -27.39 -36.21 -59.40
CA GLY A 166 -28.69 -36.36 -58.75
C GLY A 166 -29.68 -37.27 -59.49
N ALA A 167 -30.35 -38.14 -58.75
CA ALA A 167 -31.30 -39.13 -59.28
C ALA A 167 -32.54 -39.29 -58.36
N GLY A 168 -33.58 -38.50 -58.61
CA GLY A 168 -34.72 -38.31 -57.70
C GLY A 168 -35.61 -39.50 -57.47
N TYR A 169 -35.68 -40.45 -58.40
CA TYR A 169 -36.55 -41.62 -58.25
C TYR A 169 -35.85 -42.82 -57.61
N THR A 170 -34.55 -42.69 -57.28
CA THR A 170 -33.79 -43.66 -56.46
C THR A 170 -34.58 -44.05 -55.22
N GLN A 171 -34.50 -45.34 -54.87
CA GLN A 171 -35.08 -45.92 -53.67
C GLN A 171 -34.00 -46.00 -52.58
N ASN A 172 -34.24 -45.41 -51.40
CA ASN A 172 -33.28 -45.50 -50.29
C ASN A 172 -33.14 -46.96 -49.77
N PRO A 173 -32.09 -47.28 -48.98
CA PRO A 173 -31.91 -48.61 -48.39
C PRO A 173 -33.05 -49.09 -47.48
N ARG A 174 -33.97 -48.21 -47.05
CA ARG A 174 -35.19 -48.58 -46.29
C ARG A 174 -36.32 -49.07 -47.21
N GLY A 175 -36.21 -48.88 -48.52
CA GLY A 175 -37.22 -49.24 -49.51
C GLY A 175 -38.17 -48.10 -49.90
N ASP A 176 -37.88 -46.85 -49.55
CA ASP A 176 -38.72 -45.70 -49.90
C ASP A 176 -38.55 -45.28 -51.37
N TYR A 177 -39.50 -45.67 -52.23
CA TYR A 177 -39.51 -45.26 -53.63
C TYR A 177 -39.56 -43.73 -53.77
N GLY A 178 -38.68 -43.16 -54.58
CA GLY A 178 -38.63 -41.71 -54.82
C GLY A 178 -38.16 -40.90 -53.61
N SER A 179 -37.35 -41.48 -52.72
CA SER A 179 -36.57 -40.68 -51.79
C SER A 179 -35.62 -39.74 -52.54
N GLY A 180 -35.10 -40.20 -53.67
CA GLY A 180 -34.00 -39.58 -54.39
C GLY A 180 -32.67 -39.85 -53.70
N ALA A 181 -31.60 -39.50 -54.42
CA ALA A 181 -30.23 -39.62 -53.97
C ALA A 181 -29.34 -38.60 -54.69
N ALA A 182 -28.24 -38.24 -54.05
CA ALA A 182 -27.10 -37.57 -54.66
C ALA A 182 -25.85 -38.46 -54.51
N TYR A 183 -25.04 -38.51 -55.56
CA TYR A 183 -23.85 -39.35 -55.69
C TYR A 183 -22.66 -38.46 -56.05
N LEU A 184 -21.62 -38.50 -55.24
CA LEU A 184 -20.38 -37.76 -55.45
C LEU A 184 -19.28 -38.72 -55.93
N PHE A 185 -18.63 -38.38 -57.03
CA PHE A 185 -17.48 -39.12 -57.59
C PHE A 185 -16.32 -38.15 -57.73
N TYR A 186 -15.18 -38.45 -57.10
CA TYR A 186 -14.06 -37.51 -57.11
C TYR A 186 -13.39 -37.41 -58.49
N GLY A 187 -12.93 -36.22 -58.86
CA GLY A 187 -12.09 -35.93 -60.02
C GLY A 187 -10.79 -36.74 -59.98
N ARG A 188 -10.09 -36.85 -61.12
CA ARG A 188 -8.79 -37.56 -61.20
C ARG A 188 -8.08 -37.40 -62.55
N ARG A 189 -6.75 -37.31 -62.50
CA ARG A 189 -5.86 -37.33 -63.67
C ARG A 189 -5.76 -38.64 -64.45
N ASP A 190 -6.36 -39.72 -63.95
CA ASP A 190 -6.41 -41.00 -64.67
C ASP A 190 -7.79 -41.68 -64.51
N TRP A 191 -8.61 -41.55 -65.55
CA TRP A 191 -9.89 -42.25 -65.67
C TRP A 191 -9.79 -43.59 -66.43
N SER A 192 -8.58 -44.12 -66.68
CA SER A 192 -8.40 -45.29 -67.52
C SER A 192 -9.14 -46.53 -67.00
N GLY A 193 -9.89 -47.18 -67.89
CA GLY A 193 -10.77 -48.31 -67.55
C GLY A 193 -12.11 -47.93 -66.92
N MET A 194 -12.37 -46.66 -66.59
CA MET A 194 -13.59 -46.20 -65.89
C MET A 194 -14.60 -45.50 -66.82
N ALA A 195 -14.53 -45.72 -68.13
CA ALA A 195 -15.45 -45.15 -69.13
C ALA A 195 -16.95 -45.45 -68.90
N HIS A 196 -17.30 -46.43 -68.05
CA HIS A 196 -18.66 -46.68 -67.58
C HIS A 196 -18.69 -46.72 -66.05
N MET A 197 -19.58 -45.93 -65.45
CA MET A 197 -19.75 -45.84 -64.00
C MET A 197 -21.22 -45.98 -63.59
N THR A 198 -21.43 -46.36 -62.34
CA THR A 198 -22.76 -46.53 -61.73
C THR A 198 -22.75 -45.98 -60.30
N PRO A 199 -23.92 -45.63 -59.72
CA PRO A 199 -24.07 -45.21 -58.32
C PRO A 199 -23.29 -46.01 -57.28
N SER A 200 -23.11 -47.33 -57.47
CA SER A 200 -22.36 -48.19 -56.54
C SER A 200 -20.84 -47.97 -56.53
N GLN A 201 -20.34 -47.04 -57.37
CA GLN A 201 -18.92 -46.65 -57.48
C GLN A 201 -18.69 -45.20 -57.01
N ALA A 202 -19.70 -44.55 -56.42
CA ALA A 202 -19.58 -43.21 -55.85
C ALA A 202 -18.66 -43.20 -54.62
N ASN A 203 -17.89 -42.13 -54.47
CA ASN A 203 -17.05 -41.86 -53.31
C ASN A 203 -17.90 -41.55 -52.07
N TRP A 204 -19.00 -40.81 -52.26
CA TRP A 204 -19.98 -40.50 -51.22
C TRP A 204 -21.41 -40.56 -51.78
N THR A 205 -22.40 -40.85 -50.93
CA THR A 205 -23.80 -41.01 -51.34
C THR A 205 -24.75 -40.68 -50.20
N VAL A 206 -25.76 -39.86 -50.50
CA VAL A 206 -26.90 -39.61 -49.60
C VAL A 206 -28.21 -39.99 -50.27
N TYR A 207 -29.19 -40.38 -49.46
CA TYR A 207 -30.56 -40.65 -49.88
C TYR A 207 -31.52 -39.70 -49.16
N GLY A 208 -32.61 -39.30 -49.82
CA GLY A 208 -33.66 -38.51 -49.18
C GLY A 208 -34.29 -39.24 -47.98
N GLU A 209 -34.70 -38.45 -46.97
CA GLU A 209 -35.11 -38.95 -45.65
C GLU A 209 -36.30 -39.93 -45.65
N GLY A 210 -37.12 -39.89 -46.70
CA GLY A 210 -38.25 -40.80 -46.89
C GLY A 210 -38.91 -40.71 -48.26
N ARG A 211 -40.00 -41.45 -48.43
CA ARG A 211 -40.71 -41.64 -49.70
C ARG A 211 -41.17 -40.32 -50.36
N TYR A 212 -41.04 -40.25 -51.69
CA TYR A 212 -41.43 -39.11 -52.52
C TYR A 212 -40.80 -37.75 -52.15
N ASN A 213 -39.59 -37.75 -51.55
CA ASN A 213 -38.83 -36.53 -51.26
C ASN A 213 -38.06 -36.01 -52.49
N TYR A 214 -37.64 -36.91 -53.39
CA TYR A 214 -36.90 -36.62 -54.62
C TYR A 214 -35.65 -35.73 -54.42
N LEU A 215 -34.79 -36.09 -53.46
CA LEU A 215 -33.49 -35.46 -53.26
C LEU A 215 -32.67 -35.49 -54.57
N GLY A 216 -32.07 -34.34 -54.92
CA GLY A 216 -31.23 -34.21 -56.11
C GLY A 216 -31.99 -34.23 -57.42
N TYR A 217 -33.28 -33.84 -57.47
CA TYR A 217 -34.07 -33.87 -58.71
C TYR A 217 -35.22 -32.87 -58.79
N TYR A 218 -35.27 -32.12 -59.89
CA TYR A 218 -36.46 -31.43 -60.41
C TYR A 218 -36.28 -31.16 -61.92
N PRO A 219 -37.28 -30.60 -62.64
CA PRO A 219 -37.11 -29.97 -63.96
C PRO A 219 -36.14 -28.79 -64.06
N TYR A 220 -35.62 -28.29 -62.93
CA TYR A 220 -34.65 -27.19 -62.84
C TYR A 220 -33.47 -27.62 -61.97
N GLN A 221 -32.45 -26.78 -61.82
CA GLN A 221 -31.29 -27.10 -60.98
C GLN A 221 -31.70 -27.38 -59.51
N THR A 222 -31.15 -28.46 -58.94
CA THR A 222 -31.41 -28.89 -57.54
C THR A 222 -30.15 -29.29 -56.77
N LEU A 223 -28.98 -29.15 -57.39
CA LEU A 223 -27.67 -29.29 -56.76
C LEU A 223 -26.96 -27.94 -56.86
N GLY A 224 -26.12 -27.62 -55.89
CA GLY A 224 -25.28 -26.43 -55.88
C GLY A 224 -24.09 -26.62 -54.95
N SER A 225 -23.19 -25.65 -54.90
CA SER A 225 -21.98 -25.70 -54.09
C SER A 225 -21.53 -24.30 -53.65
N GLY A 226 -20.47 -24.30 -52.85
CA GLY A 226 -19.66 -23.15 -52.46
C GLY A 226 -18.94 -23.51 -51.17
N ASP A 227 -17.78 -22.91 -50.93
CA ASP A 227 -17.22 -22.85 -49.59
C ASP A 227 -18.13 -21.95 -48.74
N PHE A 228 -18.82 -22.50 -47.74
CA PHE A 228 -19.67 -21.72 -46.82
C PHE A 228 -19.03 -21.52 -45.45
N ASN A 229 -18.01 -22.31 -45.09
CA ASN A 229 -17.36 -22.34 -43.77
C ASN A 229 -15.96 -21.69 -43.73
N ASP A 230 -15.44 -21.24 -44.88
CA ASP A 230 -14.09 -20.72 -45.10
C ASP A 230 -12.99 -21.78 -44.79
N ASP A 231 -13.29 -23.07 -45.00
CA ASP A 231 -12.35 -24.18 -44.79
C ASP A 231 -11.40 -24.44 -45.98
N GLY A 232 -11.68 -23.84 -47.14
CA GLY A 232 -10.89 -23.95 -48.36
C GLY A 232 -11.36 -25.02 -49.35
N LYS A 233 -12.52 -25.67 -49.12
CA LYS A 233 -13.15 -26.64 -50.02
C LYS A 233 -14.58 -26.23 -50.35
N ALA A 234 -15.13 -26.78 -51.42
CA ALA A 234 -16.56 -26.64 -51.67
C ALA A 234 -17.37 -27.52 -50.72
N ASP A 235 -18.43 -26.96 -50.14
CA ASP A 235 -19.56 -27.70 -49.59
C ASP A 235 -20.64 -27.87 -50.66
N PHE A 236 -21.63 -28.74 -50.43
CA PHE A 236 -22.73 -28.94 -51.38
C PHE A 236 -24.14 -28.76 -50.81
N LEU A 237 -24.99 -28.15 -51.65
CA LEU A 237 -26.40 -27.90 -51.44
C LEU A 237 -27.25 -28.88 -52.27
N MET A 238 -28.24 -29.51 -51.63
CA MET A 238 -29.09 -30.53 -52.26
C MET A 238 -30.57 -30.26 -51.98
N GLY A 239 -31.34 -30.01 -53.04
CA GLY A 239 -32.78 -29.81 -52.98
C GLY A 239 -33.57 -31.12 -53.01
N ALA A 240 -34.52 -31.29 -52.08
CA ALA A 240 -35.55 -32.32 -52.09
C ALA A 240 -36.93 -31.66 -52.22
N TYR A 241 -37.36 -31.39 -53.45
CA TYR A 241 -38.60 -30.62 -53.71
C TYR A 241 -39.87 -31.32 -53.19
N GLY A 242 -39.82 -32.64 -52.99
CA GLY A 242 -40.93 -33.46 -52.50
C GLY A 242 -41.10 -33.47 -50.99
N ASN A 243 -40.14 -32.94 -50.22
CA ASN A 243 -40.22 -32.95 -48.76
C ASN A 243 -41.53 -32.26 -48.28
N TYR A 244 -42.16 -32.87 -47.27
CA TYR A 244 -43.42 -32.43 -46.67
C TYR A 244 -43.24 -31.27 -45.66
N GLY A 245 -42.00 -30.77 -45.54
CA GLY A 245 -41.55 -29.81 -44.54
C GLY A 245 -41.49 -30.45 -43.15
N LEU A 246 -40.80 -29.79 -42.21
CA LEU A 246 -40.65 -30.27 -40.84
C LEU A 246 -41.99 -30.68 -40.21
N THR A 247 -43.08 -29.91 -40.43
CA THR A 247 -44.40 -30.19 -39.86
C THR A 247 -45.11 -31.41 -40.48
N GLY A 248 -44.64 -31.95 -41.60
CA GLY A 248 -45.26 -33.08 -42.31
C GLY A 248 -46.63 -32.79 -42.92
N THR A 249 -47.10 -31.54 -42.89
CA THR A 249 -48.48 -31.14 -43.23
C THR A 249 -48.64 -30.53 -44.62
N ILE A 250 -47.55 -30.13 -45.29
CA ILE A 250 -47.59 -29.44 -46.58
C ILE A 250 -46.84 -30.29 -47.60
N SER A 251 -47.57 -30.99 -48.48
CA SER A 251 -46.93 -31.73 -49.59
C SER A 251 -46.19 -30.77 -50.51
N TYR A 252 -44.94 -31.09 -50.86
CA TYR A 252 -44.07 -30.22 -51.67
C TYR A 252 -43.80 -28.85 -51.03
N ALA A 253 -43.59 -28.81 -49.71
CA ALA A 253 -42.97 -27.65 -49.06
C ALA A 253 -41.50 -27.47 -49.52
N GLY A 254 -40.85 -28.59 -49.82
CA GLY A 254 -39.44 -28.65 -50.18
C GLY A 254 -38.52 -28.61 -48.96
N ALA A 255 -37.29 -29.07 -49.17
CA ALA A 255 -36.17 -28.88 -48.26
C ALA A 255 -34.89 -28.65 -49.10
N THR A 256 -33.96 -27.87 -48.57
CA THR A 256 -32.58 -27.80 -49.05
C THR A 256 -31.71 -28.27 -47.90
N TYR A 257 -30.87 -29.27 -48.14
CA TYR A 257 -29.85 -29.70 -47.20
C TYR A 257 -28.52 -29.10 -47.63
N MET A 258 -27.77 -28.58 -46.67
CA MET A 258 -26.35 -28.27 -46.82
C MET A 258 -25.57 -29.40 -46.17
N TRP A 259 -24.42 -29.74 -46.73
CA TRP A 259 -23.49 -30.71 -46.16
C TRP A 259 -22.10 -30.09 -46.25
N LEU A 260 -21.50 -29.79 -45.10
CA LEU A 260 -20.13 -29.28 -45.03
C LEU A 260 -19.14 -30.40 -45.37
N SER A 261 -18.14 -30.10 -46.20
CA SER A 261 -17.17 -31.10 -46.69
C SER A 261 -16.26 -31.61 -45.56
N GLU A 262 -15.70 -30.70 -44.75
CA GLU A 262 -15.19 -30.97 -43.41
C GLU A 262 -16.31 -30.75 -42.36
N GLN A 263 -16.15 -31.27 -41.14
CA GLN A 263 -17.16 -31.15 -40.08
C GLN A 263 -16.64 -30.23 -38.96
N PRO A 264 -17.48 -29.38 -38.35
CA PRO A 264 -17.03 -28.43 -37.33
C PRO A 264 -16.31 -29.08 -36.14
N GLU A 265 -15.06 -28.67 -35.89
CA GLU A 265 -14.30 -29.10 -34.71
C GLU A 265 -14.40 -28.06 -33.60
N MET A 266 -14.70 -28.54 -32.39
CA MET A 266 -14.70 -27.73 -31.17
C MET A 266 -13.39 -27.96 -30.40
N THR A 267 -12.70 -26.88 -30.07
CA THR A 267 -11.51 -26.88 -29.20
C THR A 267 -11.85 -26.18 -27.88
N PRO A 268 -12.11 -26.94 -26.80
CA PRO A 268 -12.21 -26.37 -25.45
C PRO A 268 -10.94 -25.59 -25.07
N HIS A 269 -11.10 -24.58 -24.23
CA HIS A 269 -9.97 -23.90 -23.59
C HIS A 269 -9.56 -24.67 -22.33
N GLU A 270 -8.28 -24.55 -21.94
CA GLU A 270 -7.84 -25.13 -20.66
C GLU A 270 -8.52 -24.43 -19.47
N PRO A 271 -8.80 -25.14 -18.36
CA PRO A 271 -9.35 -24.50 -17.16
C PRO A 271 -8.25 -23.79 -16.35
N GLU A 272 -8.58 -22.61 -15.83
CA GLU A 272 -7.75 -21.80 -14.93
C GLU A 272 -8.57 -21.44 -13.69
N ILE A 273 -8.00 -21.62 -12.48
CA ILE A 273 -8.60 -21.25 -11.20
C ILE A 273 -8.12 -19.84 -10.82
N LEU A 274 -9.04 -18.94 -10.43
CA LEU A 274 -8.72 -17.51 -10.28
C LEU A 274 -8.49 -17.05 -8.82
N ASP A 275 -8.96 -17.82 -7.85
CA ASP A 275 -9.30 -17.33 -6.50
C ASP A 275 -9.17 -18.39 -5.38
N ALA A 276 -8.29 -19.39 -5.55
CA ALA A 276 -8.00 -20.40 -4.53
C ALA A 276 -7.31 -19.83 -3.27
N ASP A 277 -7.57 -20.43 -2.10
CA ASP A 277 -7.12 -19.94 -0.78
C ASP A 277 -5.76 -20.51 -0.30
N GLY A 278 -5.22 -21.52 -1.00
CA GLY A 278 -3.98 -22.21 -0.61
C GLY A 278 -2.70 -21.53 -1.09
N GLU A 279 -1.58 -21.69 -0.36
CA GLU A 279 -0.25 -21.24 -0.81
C GLU A 279 0.22 -21.93 -2.11
N ASP A 280 -0.40 -23.05 -2.49
CA ASP A 280 -0.16 -23.76 -3.75
C ASP A 280 -0.99 -23.24 -4.94
N GLY A 281 -1.98 -22.38 -4.69
CA GLY A 281 -2.94 -21.89 -5.68
C GLY A 281 -4.03 -22.91 -6.08
N MET A 282 -4.16 -24.03 -5.36
CA MET A 282 -5.03 -25.17 -5.72
C MET A 282 -5.90 -25.71 -4.57
N THR A 283 -5.67 -25.30 -3.31
CA THR A 283 -6.59 -25.58 -2.20
C THR A 283 -7.90 -24.81 -2.32
N LEU A 284 -9.03 -25.53 -2.29
CA LEU A 284 -10.37 -24.98 -2.08
C LEU A 284 -10.86 -25.30 -0.66
N LEU A 285 -11.69 -24.43 -0.10
CA LEU A 285 -12.25 -24.60 1.26
C LEU A 285 -13.77 -24.79 1.23
N PRO A 286 -14.35 -25.56 2.17
CA PRO A 286 -15.79 -25.79 2.19
C PRO A 286 -16.56 -24.55 2.69
N GLY A 287 -17.09 -23.74 1.78
CA GLY A 287 -18.09 -22.70 2.04
C GLY A 287 -17.55 -21.48 2.79
N ALA A 288 -18.36 -20.41 2.82
CA ALA A 288 -17.93 -19.08 3.24
C ALA A 288 -17.15 -19.04 4.57
N GLY A 289 -16.05 -18.28 4.57
CA GLY A 289 -15.27 -17.96 5.76
C GLY A 289 -16.07 -17.15 6.79
N GLY A 290 -15.63 -17.17 8.04
CA GLY A 290 -16.47 -16.71 9.15
C GLY A 290 -16.46 -15.20 9.40
N ALA A 291 -17.60 -14.57 9.08
CA ALA A 291 -18.12 -13.28 9.55
C ALA A 291 -17.48 -11.97 9.04
N GLU A 292 -18.36 -11.00 8.73
CA GLU A 292 -18.04 -9.69 8.15
C GLU A 292 -17.35 -8.74 9.16
N ASP A 293 -16.02 -8.81 9.18
CA ASP A 293 -15.06 -7.84 9.74
C ASP A 293 -15.06 -7.64 11.28
N LYS A 294 -13.86 -7.67 11.86
CA LYS A 294 -13.22 -6.46 12.43
C LYS A 294 -11.72 -6.66 12.68
N MET A 295 -10.93 -5.87 11.94
CA MET A 295 -9.48 -5.62 12.12
C MET A 295 -8.50 -6.66 11.55
N VAL A 296 -8.66 -6.96 10.27
CA VAL A 296 -7.64 -7.51 9.34
C VAL A 296 -7.11 -8.93 9.63
N ASP A 297 -7.64 -9.90 8.90
CA ASP A 297 -6.86 -10.87 8.11
C ASP A 297 -7.78 -11.56 7.08
N LEU A 298 -7.22 -12.35 6.15
CA LEU A 298 -7.95 -12.93 5.01
C LEU A 298 -9.13 -13.83 5.43
N VAL A 299 -10.34 -13.42 5.05
CA VAL A 299 -11.56 -14.22 5.08
C VAL A 299 -12.01 -14.43 3.63
N GLY A 300 -11.69 -15.57 3.05
CA GLY A 300 -12.26 -15.98 1.75
C GLY A 300 -13.77 -16.13 1.86
N ASP A 301 -14.52 -15.72 0.84
CA ASP A 301 -15.98 -15.81 0.84
C ASP A 301 -16.50 -17.22 0.53
N GLY A 302 -15.59 -18.17 0.32
CA GLY A 302 -15.85 -19.60 0.10
C GLY A 302 -16.45 -19.91 -1.28
N VAL A 303 -16.25 -19.02 -2.25
CA VAL A 303 -16.68 -19.17 -3.63
C VAL A 303 -15.47 -19.04 -4.56
N TYR A 304 -15.41 -19.96 -5.52
CA TYR A 304 -14.28 -20.14 -6.42
C TYR A 304 -14.73 -20.07 -7.87
N THR A 305 -13.86 -19.53 -8.73
CA THR A 305 -14.16 -19.19 -10.12
C THR A 305 -13.15 -19.89 -11.02
N ILE A 306 -13.65 -20.79 -11.88
CA ILE A 306 -12.83 -21.43 -12.93
C ILE A 306 -13.19 -20.80 -14.28
N ALA A 307 -12.20 -20.13 -14.88
CA ALA A 307 -12.25 -19.65 -16.24
C ALA A 307 -11.96 -20.78 -17.23
N THR A 308 -12.70 -20.83 -18.33
CA THR A 308 -12.53 -21.74 -19.46
C THR A 308 -13.34 -21.19 -20.66
N GLY A 309 -13.62 -22.01 -21.67
CA GLY A 309 -14.34 -21.60 -22.87
C GLY A 309 -14.15 -22.61 -24.00
N TYR A 310 -14.43 -22.20 -25.23
CA TYR A 310 -14.06 -22.95 -26.43
C TYR A 310 -14.02 -22.08 -27.69
N ASN A 311 -13.31 -22.58 -28.70
CA ASN A 311 -13.44 -22.20 -30.09
C ASN A 311 -14.19 -23.32 -30.85
N ASP A 312 -15.02 -22.98 -31.83
CA ASP A 312 -15.64 -23.93 -32.78
C ASP A 312 -15.37 -23.41 -34.21
N THR A 313 -14.90 -24.26 -35.12
CA THR A 313 -14.46 -23.83 -36.45
C THR A 313 -15.58 -23.26 -37.33
N TRP A 314 -16.85 -23.45 -36.96
CA TRP A 314 -18.02 -23.00 -37.72
C TRP A 314 -18.86 -22.00 -36.92
N THR A 315 -19.40 -22.41 -35.76
CA THR A 315 -20.01 -21.45 -34.81
C THR A 315 -20.33 -22.06 -33.44
N ILE A 316 -20.16 -21.25 -32.40
CA ILE A 316 -20.59 -21.57 -31.02
C ILE A 316 -22.09 -21.87 -30.88
N TYR A 317 -22.90 -21.49 -31.86
CA TYR A 317 -24.34 -21.80 -31.86
C TYR A 317 -24.67 -23.25 -32.23
N GLU A 318 -23.70 -24.04 -32.73
CA GLU A 318 -23.80 -25.50 -32.83
C GLU A 318 -23.29 -26.24 -31.58
N GLY A 319 -22.72 -25.51 -30.61
CA GLY A 319 -22.45 -26.03 -29.29
C GLY A 319 -23.75 -26.41 -28.55
N ASN A 320 -23.87 -27.68 -28.19
CA ASN A 320 -24.99 -28.21 -27.42
C ASN A 320 -24.81 -27.88 -25.92
N GLU A 321 -23.62 -28.13 -25.38
CA GLU A 321 -23.30 -27.97 -23.96
C GLU A 321 -21.78 -27.91 -23.73
N MET A 322 -21.33 -27.00 -22.86
CA MET A 322 -20.02 -27.04 -22.21
C MET A 322 -20.17 -27.56 -20.78
N ARG A 323 -19.17 -28.29 -20.29
CA ARG A 323 -19.14 -28.93 -18.97
C ARG A 323 -17.81 -28.65 -18.28
N LEU A 324 -17.90 -28.37 -16.99
CA LEU A 324 -16.78 -28.39 -16.06
C LEU A 324 -17.02 -29.54 -15.08
N ILE A 325 -16.13 -30.54 -15.10
CA ILE A 325 -16.29 -31.80 -14.38
C ILE A 325 -15.15 -31.98 -13.38
N PHE A 326 -15.48 -32.13 -12.10
CA PHE A 326 -14.53 -32.57 -11.08
C PHE A 326 -14.64 -34.08 -10.93
N GLN A 327 -13.58 -34.81 -11.24
CA GLN A 327 -13.52 -36.26 -11.31
C GLN A 327 -12.66 -36.81 -10.17
N LEU A 328 -13.30 -37.46 -9.19
CA LEU A 328 -12.60 -37.99 -8.02
C LEU A 328 -11.76 -39.23 -8.36
N LYS A 329 -10.87 -39.62 -7.44
CA LYS A 329 -9.87 -40.69 -7.62
C LYS A 329 -10.06 -41.89 -6.71
N GLY A 330 -9.26 -42.92 -6.96
CA GLY A 330 -9.15 -44.10 -6.10
C GLY A 330 -10.47 -44.87 -5.97
N LEU A 331 -10.89 -45.11 -4.72
CA LEU A 331 -12.15 -45.80 -4.41
C LEU A 331 -13.40 -44.95 -4.69
N LEU A 332 -13.23 -43.66 -4.99
CA LEU A 332 -14.29 -42.72 -5.35
C LEU A 332 -14.31 -42.42 -6.86
N GLY A 333 -13.57 -43.17 -7.68
CA GLY A 333 -13.48 -42.93 -9.14
C GLY A 333 -14.79 -42.95 -9.92
N ASP A 334 -15.85 -43.57 -9.39
CA ASP A 334 -17.20 -43.54 -9.97
C ASP A 334 -17.98 -42.24 -9.63
N TYR A 335 -17.43 -41.35 -8.80
CA TYR A 335 -18.04 -40.09 -8.37
C TYR A 335 -17.42 -38.90 -9.11
N ARG A 336 -18.30 -38.02 -9.61
CA ARG A 336 -17.94 -36.76 -10.26
C ARG A 336 -18.98 -35.68 -10.00
N TYR A 337 -18.55 -34.43 -10.07
CA TYR A 337 -19.39 -33.24 -9.99
C TYR A 337 -19.35 -32.56 -11.35
N THR A 338 -20.50 -32.24 -11.94
CA THR A 338 -20.59 -31.64 -13.27
C THR A 338 -21.45 -30.39 -13.24
N MET A 339 -20.80 -29.25 -13.46
CA MET A 339 -21.43 -27.99 -13.82
C MET A 339 -21.43 -27.86 -15.35
N ALA A 340 -22.37 -27.12 -15.91
CA ALA A 340 -22.53 -27.00 -17.36
C ALA A 340 -23.09 -25.63 -17.78
N TRP A 341 -22.81 -25.24 -19.02
CA TRP A 341 -23.35 -24.07 -19.71
C TRP A 341 -23.95 -24.50 -21.05
N SER A 342 -25.15 -24.01 -21.38
CA SER A 342 -25.78 -24.29 -22.69
C SER A 342 -25.71 -23.04 -23.59
N PRO A 343 -25.02 -23.08 -24.75
CA PRO A 343 -24.91 -21.94 -25.66
C PRO A 343 -26.27 -21.46 -26.18
N ALA A 344 -27.18 -22.40 -26.46
CA ALA A 344 -28.51 -22.13 -26.99
C ALA A 344 -29.42 -21.32 -26.03
N ASN A 345 -29.25 -21.49 -24.71
CA ASN A 345 -30.04 -20.77 -23.69
C ASN A 345 -29.22 -19.73 -22.91
N LYS A 346 -27.90 -19.68 -23.09
CA LYS A 346 -26.93 -18.81 -22.39
C LYS A 346 -27.05 -18.89 -20.86
N SER A 347 -27.13 -20.11 -20.35
CA SER A 347 -27.46 -20.41 -18.94
C SER A 347 -26.54 -21.47 -18.33
N PHE A 348 -26.05 -21.20 -17.13
CA PHE A 348 -25.31 -22.15 -16.29
C PHE A 348 -26.25 -23.03 -15.43
N TYR A 349 -25.87 -24.29 -15.19
CA TYR A 349 -26.61 -25.22 -14.32
C TYR A 349 -25.73 -26.38 -13.82
N ILE A 350 -26.20 -27.07 -12.78
CA ILE A 350 -25.62 -28.34 -12.31
C ILE A 350 -26.26 -29.51 -13.06
N LYS A 351 -25.45 -30.48 -13.48
CA LYS A 351 -25.85 -31.71 -14.19
C LYS A 351 -25.66 -32.98 -13.35
N GLU A 352 -24.62 -33.04 -12.54
CA GLU A 352 -24.32 -34.18 -11.64
C GLU A 352 -23.70 -33.65 -10.35
N ASN A 353 -24.24 -34.03 -9.18
CA ASN A 353 -23.81 -33.48 -7.89
C ASN A 353 -24.11 -34.44 -6.71
N PRO A 354 -23.28 -35.46 -6.48
CA PRO A 354 -23.47 -36.40 -5.38
C PRO A 354 -23.49 -35.72 -4.01
N LEU A 355 -24.52 -36.00 -3.21
CA LEU A 355 -24.76 -35.42 -1.87
C LEU A 355 -24.93 -33.90 -1.83
N ASP A 356 -25.25 -33.25 -2.95
CA ASP A 356 -25.36 -31.79 -3.05
C ASP A 356 -24.08 -31.08 -2.52
N ALA A 357 -22.90 -31.65 -2.82
CA ALA A 357 -21.63 -31.22 -2.22
C ALA A 357 -20.94 -30.04 -2.93
N VAL A 358 -21.36 -29.69 -4.15
CA VAL A 358 -20.95 -28.46 -4.86
C VAL A 358 -22.20 -27.60 -5.10
N VAL A 359 -22.12 -26.29 -4.90
CA VAL A 359 -23.21 -25.33 -5.15
C VAL A 359 -22.74 -24.36 -6.23
N LEU A 360 -23.54 -24.20 -7.28
CA LEU A 360 -23.23 -23.31 -8.40
C LEU A 360 -23.80 -21.92 -8.10
N GLU A 361 -22.93 -20.93 -7.99
CA GLU A 361 -23.25 -19.54 -7.69
C GLU A 361 -23.66 -18.82 -9.00
N ILE A 362 -24.85 -19.17 -9.52
CA ILE A 362 -25.31 -18.79 -10.87
C ILE A 362 -25.27 -17.26 -11.10
N ASP A 363 -25.60 -16.46 -10.08
CA ASP A 363 -25.58 -14.99 -10.15
C ASP A 363 -24.16 -14.40 -10.24
N ARG A 364 -23.10 -15.23 -10.12
CA ARG A 364 -21.68 -14.89 -10.31
C ARG A 364 -21.03 -15.62 -11.49
N CYS A 365 -21.76 -16.44 -12.23
CA CYS A 365 -21.23 -17.12 -13.42
C CYS A 365 -21.35 -16.21 -14.65
N GLU A 366 -20.26 -16.02 -15.40
CA GLU A 366 -20.20 -15.07 -16.52
C GLU A 366 -19.87 -15.75 -17.85
N TYR A 367 -20.32 -15.19 -18.97
CA TYR A 367 -19.93 -15.64 -20.31
C TYR A 367 -19.65 -14.45 -21.23
N VAL A 368 -18.61 -14.56 -22.06
CA VAL A 368 -18.22 -13.55 -23.04
C VAL A 368 -18.11 -14.20 -24.41
N ILE A 369 -18.99 -13.80 -25.33
CA ILE A 369 -18.93 -14.22 -26.74
C ILE A 369 -18.05 -13.20 -27.46
N GLU A 370 -16.84 -13.62 -27.84
CA GLU A 370 -15.84 -12.77 -28.50
C GLU A 370 -16.09 -12.68 -30.01
N SER A 371 -16.49 -13.79 -30.62
CA SER A 371 -16.78 -13.91 -32.05
C SER A 371 -17.95 -14.87 -32.27
N VAL A 372 -18.33 -15.15 -33.53
CA VAL A 372 -19.29 -16.24 -33.81
C VAL A 372 -18.69 -17.63 -33.59
N ASN A 373 -17.37 -17.72 -33.40
CA ASN A 373 -16.57 -18.95 -33.24
C ASN A 373 -16.01 -19.14 -31.83
N THR A 374 -15.94 -18.10 -30.99
CA THR A 374 -15.24 -18.14 -29.68
C THR A 374 -16.12 -17.64 -28.54
N VAL A 375 -16.12 -18.38 -27.43
CA VAL A 375 -16.77 -17.99 -26.16
C VAL A 375 -15.93 -18.37 -24.95
N HIS A 376 -15.84 -17.44 -24.00
CA HIS A 376 -15.19 -17.60 -22.69
C HIS A 376 -16.27 -17.72 -21.59
N LEU A 377 -15.99 -18.48 -20.53
CA LEU A 377 -16.92 -18.92 -19.49
C LEU A 377 -16.26 -18.90 -18.11
N ASN A 378 -16.84 -18.19 -17.15
CA ASN A 378 -16.46 -18.22 -15.73
C ASN A 378 -17.50 -19.05 -14.96
N PHE A 379 -17.07 -20.21 -14.45
CA PHE A 379 -17.89 -21.08 -13.59
C PHE A 379 -17.60 -20.78 -12.12
N SER A 380 -18.57 -20.20 -11.43
CA SER A 380 -18.44 -19.73 -10.05
C SER A 380 -19.23 -20.64 -9.09
N PHE A 381 -18.57 -21.20 -8.06
CA PHE A 381 -19.14 -22.26 -7.23
C PHE A 381 -18.59 -22.27 -5.80
N SER A 382 -19.38 -22.76 -4.85
CA SER A 382 -18.99 -23.01 -3.46
C SER A 382 -19.03 -24.52 -3.15
N ILE A 383 -18.26 -24.96 -2.14
CA ILE A 383 -18.16 -26.38 -1.74
C ILE A 383 -18.77 -26.58 -0.36
N ASN A 384 -19.58 -27.64 -0.18
CA ASN A 384 -20.15 -27.98 1.12
C ASN A 384 -19.21 -28.87 1.95
N PRO A 385 -19.25 -28.81 3.30
CA PRO A 385 -18.35 -29.57 4.18
C PRO A 385 -18.36 -31.09 4.00
N TRP A 386 -19.42 -31.67 3.42
CA TRP A 386 -19.56 -33.10 3.12
C TRP A 386 -19.05 -33.50 1.71
N PHE A 387 -18.15 -32.72 1.12
CA PHE A 387 -17.38 -33.15 -0.05
C PHE A 387 -16.57 -34.43 0.29
N LEU A 388 -16.53 -35.38 -0.66
CA LEU A 388 -16.26 -36.78 -0.35
C LEU A 388 -14.80 -37.14 -0.03
N THR A 389 -13.84 -36.27 -0.32
CA THR A 389 -12.40 -36.53 -0.10
C THR A 389 -11.61 -35.23 0.09
N GLU A 390 -10.41 -35.36 0.66
CA GLU A 390 -9.33 -34.35 0.61
C GLU A 390 -8.29 -34.68 -0.48
N ASP A 391 -8.29 -35.90 -1.04
CA ASP A 391 -7.38 -36.30 -2.12
C ASP A 391 -7.55 -35.37 -3.36
N PRO A 392 -6.47 -34.94 -4.02
CA PRO A 392 -6.54 -34.20 -5.28
C PRO A 392 -7.36 -34.93 -6.36
N PHE A 393 -8.13 -34.14 -7.11
CA PHE A 393 -9.04 -34.62 -8.15
C PHE A 393 -8.72 -34.02 -9.52
N ASP A 394 -9.17 -34.69 -10.58
CA ASP A 394 -8.98 -34.23 -11.94
C ASP A 394 -10.07 -33.23 -12.32
N VAL A 395 -9.71 -32.20 -13.09
CA VAL A 395 -10.67 -31.27 -13.67
C VAL A 395 -10.71 -31.45 -15.18
N ILE A 396 -11.89 -31.77 -15.69
CA ILE A 396 -12.15 -32.04 -17.10
C ILE A 396 -13.07 -30.95 -17.64
N VAL A 397 -12.61 -30.27 -18.69
CA VAL A 397 -13.47 -29.43 -19.52
C VAL A 397 -13.96 -30.31 -20.67
N GLU A 398 -15.28 -30.41 -20.85
CA GLU A 398 -15.94 -31.19 -21.91
C GLU A 398 -16.84 -30.26 -22.73
N GLY A 399 -16.62 -30.19 -24.05
CA GLY A 399 -17.49 -29.49 -24.98
C GLY A 399 -18.18 -30.45 -25.95
N GLU A 400 -19.47 -30.25 -26.22
CA GLU A 400 -20.26 -31.09 -27.14
C GLU A 400 -20.90 -30.21 -28.23
N ASN A 401 -20.61 -30.49 -29.50
CA ASN A 401 -21.28 -29.90 -30.67
C ASN A 401 -22.01 -31.00 -31.48
N ASN A 402 -22.36 -30.74 -32.74
CA ASN A 402 -23.02 -31.75 -33.60
C ASN A 402 -22.08 -32.84 -34.14
N ALA A 403 -20.77 -32.59 -34.20
CA ALA A 403 -19.77 -33.53 -34.68
C ALA A 403 -19.29 -34.49 -33.57
N GLY A 404 -19.18 -34.03 -32.32
CA GLY A 404 -18.75 -34.89 -31.22
C GLY A 404 -18.63 -34.22 -29.84
N VAL A 405 -17.96 -34.96 -28.94
CA VAL A 405 -17.53 -34.48 -27.62
C VAL A 405 -16.01 -34.36 -27.62
N TYR A 406 -15.51 -33.20 -27.21
CA TYR A 406 -14.12 -32.80 -27.17
C TYR A 406 -13.75 -32.48 -25.72
N SER A 407 -12.56 -32.85 -25.24
CA SER A 407 -12.21 -32.63 -23.84
C SER A 407 -10.74 -32.39 -23.54
N ILE A 408 -10.49 -31.65 -22.46
CA ILE A 408 -9.19 -31.37 -21.87
C ILE A 408 -9.22 -31.81 -20.40
N VAL A 409 -8.19 -32.53 -19.97
CA VAL A 409 -8.05 -33.07 -18.60
C VAL A 409 -6.83 -32.46 -17.93
N LYS A 410 -7.03 -31.65 -16.89
CA LYS A 410 -5.98 -31.31 -15.92
C LYS A 410 -5.98 -32.36 -14.82
N ASN A 411 -4.84 -33.03 -14.63
CA ASN A 411 -4.71 -34.11 -13.66
C ASN A 411 -4.26 -33.54 -12.31
N ASP A 412 -4.85 -34.01 -11.20
CA ASP A 412 -4.52 -33.57 -9.82
C ASP A 412 -4.58 -32.03 -9.68
N PHE A 413 -5.62 -31.41 -10.26
CA PHE A 413 -5.67 -29.96 -10.48
C PHE A 413 -6.14 -29.18 -9.25
N LEU A 414 -7.05 -29.75 -8.45
CA LEU A 414 -7.61 -29.10 -7.26
C LEU A 414 -7.81 -30.13 -6.14
N HIS A 415 -7.86 -29.65 -4.89
CA HIS A 415 -8.23 -30.44 -3.73
C HIS A 415 -9.13 -29.62 -2.79
N VAL A 416 -9.80 -30.28 -1.83
CA VAL A 416 -10.60 -29.59 -0.81
C VAL A 416 -9.98 -29.85 0.56
N GLU A 417 -9.44 -28.82 1.19
CA GLU A 417 -8.98 -28.92 2.57
C GLU A 417 -10.16 -28.72 3.53
N LYS A 418 -10.26 -29.60 4.53
CA LYS A 418 -11.37 -29.68 5.49
C LYS A 418 -10.90 -29.83 6.92
N ASP A 419 -9.63 -30.16 7.16
CA ASP A 419 -9.06 -30.27 8.49
C ASP A 419 -8.59 -28.93 9.02
N ILE A 420 -8.64 -28.79 10.36
CA ILE A 420 -8.45 -27.52 11.05
C ILE A 420 -7.35 -27.61 12.11
N THR A 421 -6.55 -26.55 12.18
CA THR A 421 -5.36 -26.47 13.04
C THR A 421 -5.24 -25.08 13.67
N PHE A 422 -4.16 -24.86 14.43
CA PHE A 422 -3.79 -23.54 14.91
C PHE A 422 -2.67 -22.94 14.05
N LEU A 423 -2.80 -21.67 13.72
CA LEU A 423 -1.72 -20.85 13.17
C LEU A 423 -0.82 -20.41 14.33
N GLY A 424 0.45 -20.83 14.30
CA GLY A 424 1.47 -20.59 15.32
C GLY A 424 1.92 -21.88 16.03
N ASP A 425 3.24 -22.00 16.29
CA ASP A 425 3.85 -23.23 16.84
C ASP A 425 3.47 -23.52 18.30
N ASP A 426 3.19 -22.48 19.10
CA ASP A 426 2.87 -22.60 20.52
C ASP A 426 2.00 -21.41 20.99
N PHE A 427 1.35 -21.56 22.14
CA PHE A 427 0.49 -20.54 22.75
C PHE A 427 1.25 -19.69 23.78
N VAL A 428 0.90 -18.40 23.86
CA VAL A 428 1.46 -17.49 24.87
C VAL A 428 0.57 -17.48 26.10
N VAL A 429 1.13 -17.81 27.26
CA VAL A 429 0.49 -17.61 28.57
C VAL A 429 1.04 -16.31 29.16
N THR A 430 0.16 -15.44 29.66
CA THR A 430 0.56 -14.21 30.34
C THR A 430 -0.12 -14.01 31.68
N ARG A 431 0.51 -13.19 32.54
CA ARG A 431 -0.04 -12.75 33.82
C ARG A 431 0.30 -11.27 34.02
N ASP A 432 -0.70 -10.45 34.26
CA ASP A 432 -0.62 -8.97 34.36
C ASP A 432 0.08 -8.21 33.20
N GLY A 433 0.51 -8.92 32.15
CA GLY A 433 1.21 -8.39 30.97
C GLY A 433 2.46 -9.20 30.60
N GLU A 434 3.05 -9.91 31.57
CA GLU A 434 4.32 -10.65 31.42
C GLU A 434 4.08 -12.08 30.95
N VAL A 435 5.06 -12.65 30.22
CA VAL A 435 4.98 -14.00 29.64
C VAL A 435 5.41 -15.05 30.66
N ILE A 436 4.57 -16.05 30.88
CA ILE A 436 4.80 -17.16 31.82
C ILE A 436 5.24 -18.41 31.05
N ASN A 437 6.32 -19.03 31.50
CA ASN A 437 6.87 -20.25 30.90
C ASN A 437 6.36 -21.50 31.62
N ARG A 438 6.62 -22.65 31.00
CA ARG A 438 6.10 -23.95 31.43
C ARG A 438 6.93 -24.54 32.57
N GLY A 439 6.42 -24.43 33.79
CA GLY A 439 7.05 -24.89 35.03
C GLY A 439 7.35 -23.78 36.02
N ASP A 440 7.07 -22.52 35.67
CA ASP A 440 7.32 -21.35 36.50
C ASP A 440 6.53 -21.39 37.82
N PHE A 441 7.06 -20.70 38.83
CA PHE A 441 6.52 -20.58 40.18
C PHE A 441 5.73 -19.26 40.31
N LEU A 442 4.60 -19.28 41.02
CA LEU A 442 3.59 -18.22 40.95
C LEU A 442 2.71 -18.16 42.21
N ALA A 443 2.53 -16.97 42.80
CA ALA A 443 1.54 -16.73 43.85
C ALA A 443 0.14 -17.12 43.39
N GLY A 444 -0.66 -17.70 44.28
CA GLY A 444 -2.03 -18.12 43.99
C GLY A 444 -3.01 -16.99 43.64
N GLY A 445 -4.16 -17.36 43.08
CA GLY A 445 -5.35 -16.49 42.99
C GLY A 445 -5.48 -15.56 41.77
N LYS A 446 -4.42 -14.90 41.28
CA LYS A 446 -4.51 -14.07 40.05
C LYS A 446 -4.71 -14.94 38.79
N PRO A 447 -5.67 -14.67 37.89
CA PRO A 447 -5.89 -15.51 36.71
C PRO A 447 -4.69 -15.49 35.75
N LEU A 448 -4.57 -16.56 34.94
CA LEU A 448 -3.66 -16.62 33.79
C LEU A 448 -4.43 -16.29 32.52
N LYS A 449 -3.83 -15.52 31.61
CA LYS A 449 -4.37 -15.25 30.27
C LYS A 449 -3.67 -16.14 29.25
N VAL A 450 -4.40 -16.61 28.23
CA VAL A 450 -3.88 -17.52 27.20
C VAL A 450 -4.29 -17.03 25.83
N THR A 451 -3.31 -16.78 24.97
CA THR A 451 -3.51 -16.30 23.60
C THR A 451 -2.38 -16.79 22.67
N GLY A 452 -2.14 -16.14 21.53
CA GLY A 452 -1.02 -16.45 20.62
C GLY A 452 -1.33 -17.41 19.48
N MET A 453 -2.55 -17.97 19.41
CA MET A 453 -3.00 -18.85 18.32
C MET A 453 -4.28 -18.34 17.66
N ARG A 454 -4.43 -18.54 16.34
CA ARG A 454 -5.68 -18.41 15.57
C ARG A 454 -6.09 -19.77 15.01
N VAL A 455 -7.40 -20.07 14.86
CA VAL A 455 -7.85 -21.29 14.17
C VAL A 455 -7.94 -21.06 12.67
N ILE A 456 -7.39 -21.99 11.90
CA ILE A 456 -7.31 -21.97 10.43
C ILE A 456 -7.65 -23.36 9.86
N TYR A 457 -7.95 -23.43 8.55
CA TYR A 457 -7.78 -24.69 7.81
C TYR A 457 -6.29 -24.98 7.62
N GLU A 458 -5.89 -26.25 7.61
CA GLU A 458 -4.49 -26.64 7.44
C GLU A 458 -3.92 -26.11 6.11
N GLY A 459 -2.64 -25.73 6.07
CA GLY A 459 -2.01 -25.16 4.86
C GLY A 459 -2.50 -23.78 4.38
N THR A 460 -3.41 -23.10 5.11
CA THR A 460 -3.95 -21.78 4.72
C THR A 460 -3.87 -20.75 5.85
N LEU A 461 -4.22 -19.48 5.55
CA LEU A 461 -4.38 -18.43 6.56
C LEU A 461 -5.84 -18.21 6.99
N VAL A 462 -6.80 -18.88 6.34
CA VAL A 462 -8.25 -18.62 6.42
C VAL A 462 -8.89 -19.38 7.58
N SER A 463 -9.75 -18.70 8.33
CA SER A 463 -10.47 -19.30 9.46
C SER A 463 -11.77 -20.03 9.04
N PRO A 464 -12.02 -21.25 9.54
CA PRO A 464 -13.33 -21.87 9.46
C PRO A 464 -14.36 -21.07 10.28
N PRO A 465 -15.65 -21.05 9.88
CA PRO A 465 -16.69 -20.37 10.64
C PRO A 465 -16.94 -20.94 12.06
N ASP A 466 -17.42 -20.06 12.93
CA ASP A 466 -17.77 -20.34 14.32
C ASP A 466 -18.87 -21.39 14.51
N ASP A 467 -19.63 -21.76 13.46
CA ASP A 467 -20.62 -22.82 13.55
C ASP A 467 -19.99 -24.23 13.58
N ARG A 468 -18.74 -24.41 13.13
CA ARG A 468 -18.09 -25.72 12.95
C ARG A 468 -17.22 -26.20 14.10
N PHE A 469 -16.54 -25.28 14.78
CA PHE A 469 -15.57 -25.60 15.83
C PHE A 469 -15.84 -24.83 17.14
N PHE A 470 -15.06 -25.14 18.17
CA PHE A 470 -14.81 -24.26 19.31
C PHE A 470 -13.47 -24.64 19.95
N VAL A 471 -12.82 -23.69 20.61
CA VAL A 471 -11.62 -24.00 21.41
C VAL A 471 -12.04 -24.29 22.84
N ARG A 472 -11.39 -25.27 23.47
CA ARG A 472 -11.65 -25.65 24.86
C ARG A 472 -10.36 -25.65 25.67
N ILE A 473 -10.42 -25.11 26.89
CA ILE A 473 -9.42 -25.36 27.92
C ILE A 473 -10.03 -26.25 29.01
N ARG A 474 -9.27 -27.25 29.45
CA ARG A 474 -9.55 -28.08 30.63
C ARG A 474 -8.39 -27.99 31.60
N ASP A 475 -8.67 -27.78 32.89
CA ASP A 475 -7.64 -27.72 33.93
C ASP A 475 -7.56 -28.99 34.81
N SER A 476 -6.57 -29.02 35.71
CA SER A 476 -6.36 -30.09 36.69
C SER A 476 -7.50 -30.26 37.69
N TYR A 477 -8.34 -29.23 37.87
CA TYR A 477 -9.54 -29.25 38.70
C TYR A 477 -10.80 -29.67 37.90
N SER A 478 -10.62 -30.10 36.65
CA SER A 478 -11.68 -30.49 35.70
C SER A 478 -12.70 -29.39 35.38
N ARG A 479 -12.35 -28.12 35.63
CA ARG A 479 -13.08 -26.97 35.10
C ARG A 479 -12.87 -26.91 33.58
N ILE A 480 -13.89 -26.42 32.88
CA ILE A 480 -13.91 -26.34 31.42
C ILE A 480 -14.27 -24.91 31.03
N LEU A 481 -13.42 -24.30 30.19
CA LEU A 481 -13.67 -23.02 29.53
C LEU A 481 -13.77 -23.29 28.03
N GLU A 482 -14.68 -22.61 27.34
CA GLU A 482 -14.90 -22.79 25.90
C GLU A 482 -15.05 -21.43 25.22
N ASP A 483 -14.26 -21.19 24.18
CA ASP A 483 -14.41 -20.05 23.29
C ASP A 483 -15.08 -20.55 22.01
N ARG A 484 -16.26 -20.00 21.74
CA ARG A 484 -17.23 -20.47 20.74
C ARG A 484 -17.51 -19.41 19.66
N SER A 485 -16.69 -18.36 19.64
CA SER A 485 -16.76 -17.27 18.67
C SER A 485 -15.35 -16.74 18.36
N SER A 486 -14.47 -17.65 17.93
CA SER A 486 -13.02 -17.44 17.72
C SER A 486 -12.62 -17.29 16.24
N SER A 487 -13.54 -17.47 15.30
CA SER A 487 -13.29 -17.31 13.86
C SER A 487 -12.62 -15.98 13.55
N GLY A 488 -11.62 -15.99 12.68
CA GLY A 488 -10.91 -14.80 12.20
C GLY A 488 -9.99 -14.12 13.22
N ARG A 489 -9.99 -14.53 14.50
CA ARG A 489 -9.26 -13.83 15.57
C ARG A 489 -8.35 -14.74 16.40
N MET A 490 -7.50 -14.09 17.19
CA MET A 490 -6.73 -14.78 18.22
C MET A 490 -7.66 -15.36 19.28
N VAL A 491 -7.36 -16.60 19.68
CA VAL A 491 -7.93 -17.24 20.87
C VAL A 491 -7.56 -16.42 22.11
N ASN A 492 -8.50 -16.28 23.05
CA ASN A 492 -8.26 -15.57 24.30
C ASN A 492 -9.06 -16.22 25.44
N PHE A 493 -8.36 -16.72 26.46
CA PHE A 493 -8.96 -17.28 27.68
C PHE A 493 -8.39 -16.63 28.92
N GLU A 494 -9.22 -16.47 29.95
CA GLU A 494 -8.82 -16.08 31.30
C GLU A 494 -9.10 -17.24 32.27
N ILE A 495 -8.04 -17.85 32.80
CA ILE A 495 -8.06 -19.09 33.60
C ILE A 495 -7.90 -18.74 35.09
N PRO A 496 -8.92 -18.94 35.95
CA PRO A 496 -8.86 -18.56 37.36
C PRO A 496 -7.99 -19.52 38.20
N THR A 497 -6.92 -19.02 38.82
CA THR A 497 -5.98 -19.81 39.67
C THR A 497 -6.35 -19.83 41.16
N THR A 498 -7.61 -19.56 41.50
CA THR A 498 -8.15 -19.67 42.87
C THR A 498 -8.36 -21.14 43.24
N VAL A 499 -7.29 -21.82 43.65
CA VAL A 499 -7.21 -23.26 43.94
C VAL A 499 -6.34 -23.54 45.18
N ASP A 500 -5.82 -24.75 45.37
CA ASP A 500 -4.86 -25.10 46.43
C ASP A 500 -3.41 -25.03 45.90
N SER A 501 -2.40 -25.05 46.77
CA SER A 501 -0.98 -25.04 46.36
C SER A 501 -0.54 -26.34 45.67
N GLY A 502 0.50 -26.23 44.85
CA GLY A 502 1.10 -27.32 44.06
C GLY A 502 0.99 -27.13 42.55
N ILE A 503 1.19 -28.22 41.80
CA ILE A 503 1.32 -28.18 40.33
C ILE A 503 -0.04 -28.01 39.64
N TYR A 504 -0.39 -26.78 39.29
CA TYR A 504 -1.55 -26.47 38.46
C TYR A 504 -1.28 -26.79 36.98
N LYS A 505 -2.27 -27.37 36.29
CA LYS A 505 -2.11 -27.83 34.89
C LYS A 505 -3.32 -27.48 34.06
N PHE A 506 -3.13 -27.20 32.77
CA PHE A 506 -4.23 -27.14 31.81
C PHE A 506 -3.82 -27.65 30.42
N SER A 507 -4.82 -28.13 29.69
CA SER A 507 -4.70 -28.56 28.29
C SER A 507 -5.66 -27.72 27.44
N ILE A 508 -5.13 -27.14 26.36
CA ILE A 508 -5.94 -26.54 25.28
C ILE A 508 -6.31 -27.66 24.30
N SER A 509 -7.47 -27.56 23.66
CA SER A 509 -7.89 -28.49 22.60
C SER A 509 -8.80 -27.78 21.61
N LEU A 510 -8.53 -27.95 20.32
CA LEU A 510 -9.44 -27.58 19.24
C LEU A 510 -10.51 -28.68 19.11
N ILE A 511 -11.79 -28.31 19.12
CA ILE A 511 -12.91 -29.26 19.10
C ILE A 511 -13.80 -28.97 17.89
N VAL A 512 -13.81 -29.87 16.91
CA VAL A 512 -14.84 -29.93 15.87
C VAL A 512 -16.17 -30.31 16.53
N LYS A 513 -17.27 -29.63 16.18
CA LYS A 513 -18.60 -29.95 16.71
C LYS A 513 -19.15 -31.22 16.10
N ASP A 514 -19.87 -32.00 16.90
CA ASP A 514 -20.37 -33.35 16.59
C ASP A 514 -20.92 -33.54 15.16
N GLU A 515 -21.65 -32.55 14.64
CA GLU A 515 -22.25 -32.54 13.29
C GLU A 515 -21.23 -32.57 12.14
N TYR A 516 -20.05 -31.96 12.30
CA TYR A 516 -18.98 -31.92 11.30
C TYR A 516 -17.89 -32.98 11.51
N THR A 517 -17.87 -33.66 12.67
CA THR A 517 -16.88 -34.72 12.97
C THR A 517 -16.77 -35.89 11.97
N PRO A 518 -17.77 -36.21 11.11
CA PRO A 518 -17.60 -37.20 10.05
C PRO A 518 -16.79 -36.71 8.83
N TYR A 519 -16.57 -35.39 8.69
CA TYR A 519 -16.04 -34.76 7.47
C TYR A 519 -14.86 -33.81 7.70
N MET A 520 -14.59 -33.42 8.95
CA MET A 520 -13.57 -32.47 9.38
C MET A 520 -12.97 -32.96 10.70
N LYS A 521 -11.64 -32.91 10.83
CA LYS A 521 -10.88 -33.27 12.04
C LYS A 521 -10.01 -32.08 12.48
N ALA A 522 -9.72 -32.06 13.78
CA ALA A 522 -8.69 -31.17 14.34
C ALA A 522 -7.35 -31.91 14.36
N THR A 523 -6.32 -31.33 13.76
CA THR A 523 -4.97 -31.92 13.66
C THR A 523 -3.99 -31.42 14.71
N ALA A 524 -4.21 -30.22 15.26
CA ALA A 524 -3.35 -29.62 16.27
C ALA A 524 -3.23 -30.45 17.56
N VAL A 525 -2.00 -30.73 18.00
CA VAL A 525 -1.69 -31.47 19.23
C VAL A 525 -0.85 -30.61 20.18
N ILE A 526 -1.53 -29.89 21.07
CA ILE A 526 -0.89 -28.96 22.02
C ILE A 526 -0.42 -29.71 23.30
N PRO A 527 0.82 -29.48 23.78
CA PRO A 527 1.30 -30.06 25.03
C PRO A 527 0.63 -29.44 26.28
N ILE A 528 0.45 -30.24 27.33
CA ILE A 528 -0.14 -29.78 28.60
C ILE A 528 0.73 -28.69 29.25
N PHE A 529 0.18 -27.49 29.45
CA PHE A 529 0.81 -26.44 30.24
C PHE A 529 0.74 -26.77 31.73
N TYR A 530 1.76 -26.35 32.48
CA TYR A 530 1.74 -26.41 33.93
C TYR A 530 2.61 -25.32 34.54
N VAL A 531 2.24 -24.92 35.76
CA VAL A 531 2.95 -24.00 36.65
C VAL A 531 2.85 -24.54 38.07
N ASN A 532 3.71 -24.07 38.95
CA ASN A 532 3.65 -24.35 40.37
C ASN A 532 2.98 -23.16 41.05
N LEU A 533 1.81 -23.37 41.65
CA LEU A 533 1.15 -22.34 42.44
C LEU A 533 1.54 -22.51 43.90
N ASP A 534 2.00 -21.44 44.54
CA ASP A 534 2.15 -21.40 45.98
C ASP A 534 1.28 -20.29 46.59
N PHE A 535 0.86 -20.48 47.84
CA PHE A 535 -0.13 -19.65 48.54
C PHE A 535 0.30 -19.29 49.97
N ASP A 536 1.34 -19.94 50.49
CA ASP A 536 1.87 -19.70 51.84
C ASP A 536 3.19 -18.91 51.72
N GLY A 537 3.37 -17.87 52.56
CA GLY A 537 4.61 -17.10 52.62
C GLY A 537 5.60 -17.65 53.67
N PRO A 538 6.92 -17.38 53.55
CA PRO A 538 7.94 -17.96 54.43
C PRO A 538 7.77 -17.65 55.93
N GLU A 539 8.46 -18.43 56.79
CA GLU A 539 8.50 -18.13 58.23
C GLU A 539 9.16 -16.76 58.51
N ALA A 540 8.82 -16.14 59.64
CA ALA A 540 9.33 -14.81 59.98
C ALA A 540 10.86 -14.80 60.20
N PRO A 541 11.59 -13.80 59.67
CA PRO A 541 13.00 -13.58 60.03
C PRO A 541 13.16 -13.36 61.55
N THR A 542 14.35 -13.64 62.08
CA THR A 542 14.62 -13.53 63.52
C THR A 542 15.86 -12.70 63.82
N ASN A 543 16.03 -12.27 65.08
CA ASN A 543 17.20 -11.53 65.56
C ASN A 543 17.54 -10.24 64.78
N LEU A 544 16.52 -9.49 64.31
CA LEU A 544 16.68 -8.14 63.76
C LEU A 544 17.36 -7.20 64.77
N ARG A 545 18.44 -6.53 64.35
CA ARG A 545 19.22 -5.56 65.14
C ARG A 545 19.58 -4.33 64.32
N PHE A 546 19.94 -3.26 65.02
CA PHE A 546 20.58 -2.06 64.47
C PHE A 546 22.03 -1.97 64.94
N HIS A 547 22.84 -1.33 64.09
CA HIS A 547 24.22 -0.96 64.27
C HIS A 547 24.41 0.40 63.61
N ALA A 548 25.36 1.21 64.10
CA ALA A 548 25.68 2.54 63.59
C ALA A 548 26.41 2.43 62.24
N ASP A 549 27.71 2.79 62.20
CA ASP A 549 28.56 2.86 61.01
C ASP A 549 28.69 1.55 60.20
N GLY A 550 28.53 0.39 60.85
CA GLY A 550 28.82 -0.90 60.22
C GLY A 550 28.20 -2.14 60.89
N PRO A 551 28.09 -3.28 60.17
CA PRO A 551 27.40 -4.48 60.64
C PRO A 551 28.16 -5.27 61.74
N ASP A 552 29.39 -4.89 62.05
CA ASP A 552 30.20 -5.46 63.15
C ASP A 552 30.06 -4.65 64.47
N ASP A 553 29.41 -3.48 64.45
CA ASP A 553 29.36 -2.57 65.60
C ASP A 553 28.38 -3.00 66.71
N PRO A 554 28.49 -2.46 67.93
CA PRO A 554 27.59 -2.79 69.03
C PRO A 554 26.13 -2.37 68.76
N GLU A 555 25.17 -3.15 69.26
CA GLU A 555 23.74 -2.77 69.22
C GLU A 555 23.50 -1.44 69.97
N ASN A 556 23.25 -0.37 69.20
CA ASN A 556 22.94 0.96 69.71
C ASN A 556 21.46 1.33 69.49
N ARG A 557 21.02 2.47 70.02
CA ARG A 557 19.63 2.96 69.93
C ARG A 557 19.50 4.39 69.41
N TRP A 558 20.62 5.03 69.16
CA TRP A 558 20.77 6.42 68.75
C TRP A 558 21.91 6.50 67.75
N ASP A 559 21.74 7.24 66.67
CA ASP A 559 22.81 7.61 65.72
C ASP A 559 22.75 9.12 65.47
N ASP A 560 23.92 9.70 65.16
CA ASP A 560 24.15 11.12 64.85
C ASP A 560 24.15 11.42 63.34
N ASP A 561 24.02 10.40 62.47
CA ASP A 561 23.80 10.55 61.03
C ASP A 561 22.64 9.69 60.49
N THR A 562 22.48 9.65 59.16
CA THR A 562 21.38 8.94 58.47
C THR A 562 21.65 7.47 58.11
N GLU A 563 22.89 7.00 58.08
CA GLU A 563 23.25 5.66 57.62
C GLU A 563 23.23 4.66 58.78
N VAL A 564 22.33 3.67 58.70
CA VAL A 564 22.13 2.67 59.75
C VAL A 564 22.24 1.28 59.17
N TRP A 565 23.12 0.45 59.73
CA TRP A 565 23.19 -0.96 59.36
C TRP A 565 22.20 -1.81 60.17
N ILE A 566 21.34 -2.55 59.48
CA ILE A 566 20.53 -3.61 60.07
C ILE A 566 21.09 -5.00 59.76
N THR A 567 20.93 -5.92 60.69
CA THR A 567 21.25 -7.36 60.52
C THR A 567 20.12 -8.24 61.04
N TRP A 568 19.93 -9.43 60.46
CA TRP A 568 19.00 -10.46 60.93
C TRP A 568 19.52 -11.87 60.63
N ASP A 569 18.88 -12.89 61.22
CA ASP A 569 19.13 -14.30 60.90
C ASP A 569 18.22 -14.78 59.76
N PRO A 570 18.73 -15.62 58.82
CA PRO A 570 17.96 -16.10 57.68
C PRO A 570 16.80 -17.00 58.09
N THR A 571 15.72 -16.92 57.34
CA THR A 571 14.54 -17.79 57.48
C THR A 571 14.52 -18.89 56.42
N TYR A 572 13.49 -19.74 56.45
CA TYR A 572 13.25 -20.80 55.48
C TYR A 572 11.77 -20.83 55.11
N ASP A 573 11.50 -21.31 53.90
CA ASP A 573 10.20 -21.84 53.50
C ASP A 573 10.30 -23.37 53.35
N THR A 574 9.15 -24.05 53.36
CA THR A 574 9.04 -25.51 53.31
C THR A 574 8.62 -26.08 51.95
N GLN A 575 8.29 -25.24 50.96
CA GLN A 575 7.83 -25.63 49.64
C GLN A 575 8.79 -25.21 48.51
N GLN A 576 9.16 -23.93 48.42
CA GLN A 576 10.08 -23.40 47.39
C GLN A 576 11.45 -23.01 47.95
N GLY A 577 11.44 -22.19 49.01
CA GLY A 577 12.63 -21.46 49.46
C GLY A 577 12.32 -19.98 49.67
N VAL A 578 13.37 -19.19 49.89
CA VAL A 578 13.27 -17.74 50.11
C VAL A 578 14.01 -17.05 48.97
N ALA A 579 13.27 -16.36 48.11
CA ALA A 579 13.82 -15.56 47.00
C ALA A 579 14.50 -14.29 47.49
N GLY A 580 14.06 -13.77 48.64
CA GLY A 580 14.63 -12.58 49.24
C GLY A 580 13.87 -12.07 50.46
N TYR A 581 14.25 -10.88 50.90
CA TYR A 581 13.67 -10.18 52.03
C TYR A 581 13.24 -8.77 51.63
N TYR A 582 12.02 -8.40 52.02
CA TYR A 582 11.57 -7.01 52.01
C TYR A 582 11.90 -6.36 53.36
N VAL A 583 12.39 -5.12 53.28
CA VAL A 583 12.70 -4.24 54.40
C VAL A 583 11.85 -2.98 54.26
N ASP A 584 10.83 -2.85 55.10
CA ASP A 584 9.91 -1.72 55.15
C ASP A 584 10.31 -0.74 56.27
N VAL A 585 10.53 0.53 55.91
CA VAL A 585 10.90 1.61 56.83
C VAL A 585 9.70 2.50 57.11
N SER A 586 9.40 2.74 58.38
CA SER A 586 8.30 3.60 58.82
C SER A 586 8.73 4.64 59.86
N GLY A 587 8.33 5.89 59.67
CA GLY A 587 8.53 6.99 60.63
C GLY A 587 7.22 7.41 61.30
N GLU A 588 7.28 8.41 62.17
CA GLU A 588 6.18 8.79 63.08
C GLU A 588 4.84 9.17 62.41
N THR A 589 4.83 9.49 61.11
CA THR A 589 3.60 9.90 60.38
C THR A 589 3.25 9.10 59.13
N ARG A 590 4.15 8.25 58.59
CA ARG A 590 3.88 7.34 57.46
C ARG A 590 5.01 6.32 57.22
N ALA A 591 4.71 5.30 56.41
CA ALA A 591 5.74 4.47 55.76
C ALA A 591 6.50 5.30 54.72
N ILE A 592 7.80 5.03 54.59
CA ILE A 592 8.76 5.90 53.89
C ILE A 592 9.31 5.19 52.65
N GLN A 593 9.85 3.98 52.82
CA GLN A 593 10.52 3.24 51.76
C GLN A 593 10.46 1.74 52.01
N SER A 594 10.46 0.97 50.93
CA SER A 594 10.47 -0.49 50.91
C SER A 594 11.62 -0.94 50.01
N PHE A 595 12.48 -1.82 50.50
CA PHE A 595 13.62 -2.35 49.75
C PHE A 595 13.50 -3.88 49.65
N PHE A 596 13.95 -4.47 48.55
CA PHE A 596 14.03 -5.93 48.38
C PHE A 596 15.48 -6.36 48.18
N ILE A 597 15.95 -7.38 48.90
CA ILE A 597 17.27 -8.00 48.71
C ILE A 597 17.16 -9.51 48.48
N THR A 598 17.88 -10.03 47.49
CA THR A 598 17.86 -11.45 47.10
C THR A 598 18.97 -12.28 47.73
N GLU A 599 20.08 -11.66 48.13
CA GLU A 599 21.18 -12.31 48.83
C GLU A 599 21.62 -11.49 50.05
N GLY A 600 21.96 -12.18 51.15
CA GLY A 600 22.40 -11.56 52.41
C GLY A 600 21.29 -11.46 53.48
N THR A 601 21.69 -11.13 54.70
CA THR A 601 20.80 -10.86 55.85
C THR A 601 21.24 -9.61 56.62
N SER A 602 21.80 -8.66 55.88
CA SER A 602 22.25 -7.36 56.36
C SER A 602 22.03 -6.30 55.29
N MET A 603 21.73 -5.07 55.71
CA MET A 603 21.43 -3.96 54.81
C MET A 603 21.82 -2.63 55.47
N ASN A 604 22.48 -1.75 54.72
CA ASN A 604 22.58 -0.33 55.07
C ASN A 604 21.28 0.36 54.65
N LEU A 605 20.72 1.18 55.54
CA LEU A 605 19.53 2.00 55.34
C LEU A 605 19.87 3.46 55.58
N THR A 606 19.70 4.30 54.56
CA THR A 606 19.70 5.76 54.73
C THR A 606 18.32 6.23 55.17
N LEU A 607 18.20 6.76 56.39
CA LEU A 607 16.94 7.29 56.94
C LEU A 607 16.81 8.80 56.64
N PRO A 608 15.60 9.38 56.44
CA PRO A 608 15.51 10.69 55.77
C PRO A 608 15.84 11.92 56.61
N ASP A 609 15.56 11.89 57.91
CA ASP A 609 15.45 13.06 58.79
C ASP A 609 15.66 12.62 60.26
N ASN A 610 15.59 13.57 61.20
CA ASN A 610 15.55 13.27 62.64
C ASN A 610 14.19 12.70 63.09
N GLY A 611 14.21 11.63 63.88
CA GLY A 611 13.00 11.07 64.50
C GLY A 611 13.10 9.60 64.90
N THR A 612 11.98 9.06 65.39
CA THR A 612 11.85 7.64 65.71
C THR A 612 11.47 6.84 64.45
N TYR A 613 12.32 5.90 64.04
CA TYR A 613 12.06 5.01 62.91
C TYR A 613 11.83 3.58 63.38
N THR A 614 10.90 2.88 62.74
CA THR A 614 10.63 1.46 62.94
C THR A 614 10.80 0.74 61.62
N VAL A 615 11.74 -0.21 61.61
CA VAL A 615 12.04 -1.05 60.44
C VAL A 615 11.38 -2.42 60.65
N ALA A 616 10.74 -2.93 59.60
CA ALA A 616 10.10 -4.23 59.57
C ALA A 616 10.67 -5.08 58.43
N VAL A 617 11.10 -6.31 58.73
CA VAL A 617 11.70 -7.23 57.76
C VAL A 617 10.86 -8.49 57.63
N TYR A 618 10.52 -8.88 56.40
CA TYR A 618 9.81 -10.12 56.05
C TYR A 618 10.46 -10.78 54.85
N ALA A 619 10.36 -12.10 54.77
CA ALA A 619 10.81 -12.87 53.62
C ALA A 619 9.70 -13.05 52.58
N VAL A 620 10.11 -13.29 51.33
CA VAL A 620 9.26 -13.67 50.20
C VAL A 620 9.85 -14.93 49.53
N ASP A 621 8.99 -15.83 49.09
CA ASP A 621 9.36 -17.06 48.37
C ASP A 621 9.61 -16.82 46.87
N ASP A 622 10.03 -17.85 46.13
CA ASP A 622 10.18 -17.81 44.66
C ASP A 622 8.82 -17.70 43.91
N SER A 623 7.74 -17.30 44.57
CA SER A 623 6.39 -17.14 44.02
C SER A 623 5.76 -15.77 44.32
N ASP A 624 6.44 -14.83 44.99
CA ASP A 624 5.93 -13.54 45.52
C ASP A 624 4.97 -13.64 46.73
N ASN A 625 4.94 -14.77 47.47
CA ASN A 625 4.17 -14.89 48.71
C ASN A 625 4.87 -14.23 49.90
N VAL A 626 4.20 -13.26 50.52
CA VAL A 626 4.71 -12.47 51.65
C VAL A 626 4.61 -13.23 52.97
N GLY A 627 5.78 -13.49 53.58
CA GLY A 627 5.91 -14.04 54.92
C GLY A 627 5.57 -13.05 56.03
N ARG A 628 5.71 -13.46 57.30
CA ARG A 628 5.42 -12.58 58.45
C ARG A 628 6.60 -11.68 58.80
N ALA A 629 6.31 -10.41 59.10
CA ALA A 629 7.33 -9.44 59.48
C ALA A 629 7.76 -9.52 60.96
N VAL A 630 9.05 -9.27 61.19
CA VAL A 630 9.64 -8.90 62.49
C VAL A 630 10.01 -7.41 62.46
N SER A 631 9.92 -6.68 63.58
CA SER A 631 10.25 -5.24 63.61
C SER A 631 11.00 -4.79 64.86
N ALA A 632 11.76 -3.72 64.70
CA ALA A 632 12.54 -3.03 65.74
C ALA A 632 12.59 -1.52 65.45
N SER A 633 12.96 -0.70 66.43
CA SER A 633 13.01 0.77 66.30
C SER A 633 14.36 1.38 66.72
N ILE A 634 14.76 2.45 66.02
CA ILE A 634 15.93 3.30 66.29
C ILE A 634 15.50 4.78 66.33
N ILE A 635 16.32 5.66 66.92
CA ILE A 635 16.13 7.11 66.92
C ILE A 635 17.33 7.77 66.23
N ILE A 636 17.07 8.62 65.24
CA ILE A 636 18.09 9.46 64.59
C ILE A 636 18.03 10.86 65.19
N ASP A 637 19.17 11.36 65.66
CA ASP A 637 19.31 12.63 66.40
C ASP A 637 20.50 13.46 65.88
N MET A 638 20.44 13.85 64.60
CA MET A 638 21.26 14.90 63.97
C MET A 638 20.85 16.29 64.53
N GLY A 639 20.96 16.49 65.84
CA GLY A 639 20.49 17.67 66.55
C GLY A 639 21.35 18.89 66.26
N GLU A 640 20.86 19.85 65.46
CA GLU A 640 21.60 21.09 65.19
C GLU A 640 21.90 21.89 66.47
N ILE A 641 23.18 21.99 66.83
CA ILE A 641 23.69 22.79 67.95
C ILE A 641 24.15 24.16 67.45
N PHE A 642 23.49 25.23 67.87
CA PHE A 642 23.74 26.59 67.38
C PHE A 642 24.55 27.45 68.36
N ILE A 643 25.69 27.97 67.94
CA ILE A 643 26.44 29.00 68.70
C ILE A 643 25.94 30.40 68.28
N THR A 644 25.51 31.21 69.24
CA THR A 644 24.77 32.46 69.02
C THR A 644 25.14 33.60 69.98
N ASP A 645 24.59 34.81 69.76
CA ASP A 645 24.76 36.03 70.57
C ASP A 645 26.22 36.43 70.95
N PRO A 646 27.18 36.45 70.01
CA PRO A 646 28.58 36.79 70.31
C PRO A 646 28.79 38.29 70.56
N PHE A 647 29.57 38.62 71.59
CA PHE A 647 29.97 39.98 71.93
C PHE A 647 31.50 40.10 72.12
N PRO A 648 32.19 41.06 71.48
CA PRO A 648 31.67 42.11 70.58
C PRO A 648 31.10 41.57 69.26
N THR A 649 30.00 42.14 68.77
CA THR A 649 29.37 41.68 67.52
C THR A 649 30.21 42.04 66.28
N TYR A 650 30.10 41.25 65.22
CA TYR A 650 30.91 41.39 64.01
C TYR A 650 30.80 42.78 63.32
N HIS A 651 29.64 43.43 63.45
CA HIS A 651 29.29 44.65 62.70
C HIS A 651 29.89 45.93 63.28
N SER A 652 30.10 46.00 64.59
CA SER A 652 30.70 47.16 65.28
C SER A 652 32.02 46.78 65.94
N GLY A 653 32.93 46.24 65.12
CA GLY A 653 34.27 45.86 65.55
C GLY A 653 34.96 46.99 66.30
N LYS A 654 35.66 46.63 67.38
CA LYS A 654 36.11 47.58 68.40
C LYS A 654 37.63 47.55 68.50
N TRP A 655 38.25 48.74 68.48
CA TRP A 655 39.69 48.89 68.69
C TRP A 655 40.08 48.62 70.15
N PHE A 656 41.10 47.77 70.32
CA PHE A 656 41.78 47.48 71.59
C PHE A 656 43.29 47.72 71.44
N MET A 657 43.97 47.90 72.58
CA MET A 657 45.42 48.19 72.67
C MET A 657 46.23 47.00 73.21
N ASP A 658 45.63 45.80 73.22
CA ASP A 658 46.18 44.58 73.82
C ASP A 658 45.63 43.34 73.07
N THR A 659 46.29 42.19 73.22
CA THR A 659 46.05 40.96 72.48
C THR A 659 45.32 39.86 73.27
N GLU A 660 45.02 40.04 74.55
CA GLU A 660 44.13 39.14 75.33
C GLU A 660 42.80 39.86 75.64
N VAL A 661 41.68 39.29 75.17
CA VAL A 661 40.35 39.96 75.13
C VAL A 661 39.25 39.03 75.68
N GLU A 662 38.28 39.60 76.41
CA GLU A 662 37.10 38.87 76.93
C GLU A 662 35.97 38.85 75.89
N VAL A 663 35.37 37.66 75.68
CA VAL A 663 34.30 37.40 74.71
C VAL A 663 33.20 36.57 75.38
N SER A 664 31.94 36.92 75.12
CA SER A 664 30.77 36.19 75.62
C SER A 664 29.84 35.78 74.47
N PHE A 665 29.17 34.63 74.60
CA PHE A 665 28.31 34.02 73.59
C PHE A 665 27.30 33.05 74.23
N SER A 666 26.41 32.48 73.43
CA SER A 666 25.43 31.46 73.80
C SER A 666 25.57 30.19 72.97
N ILE A 667 25.03 29.08 73.45
CA ILE A 667 24.88 27.81 72.72
C ILE A 667 23.43 27.34 72.88
N MET A 668 22.78 26.87 71.82
CA MET A 668 21.46 26.23 71.86
C MET A 668 21.56 24.79 71.36
N ASP A 669 21.03 23.87 72.15
CA ASP A 669 21.10 22.41 71.99
C ASP A 669 19.66 21.85 71.86
N ARG A 670 19.42 20.83 71.03
CA ARG A 670 18.07 20.34 70.67
C ARG A 670 17.75 19.02 71.36
N VAL A 671 16.64 18.96 72.09
CA VAL A 671 16.38 17.84 73.01
C VAL A 671 14.98 17.26 72.80
N PHE A 672 14.91 16.06 72.19
CA PHE A 672 13.66 15.39 71.83
C PHE A 672 12.89 14.75 73.01
N SER A 673 13.55 14.47 74.14
CA SER A 673 12.87 13.99 75.37
C SER A 673 13.61 14.40 76.63
N ASP A 674 12.97 14.32 77.81
CA ASP A 674 13.62 14.60 79.10
C ASP A 674 14.76 13.60 79.47
N HIS A 675 15.04 12.61 78.61
CA HIS A 675 16.15 11.65 78.71
C HIS A 675 16.97 11.54 77.40
N GLY A 676 16.93 12.55 76.53
CA GLY A 676 17.83 12.64 75.36
C GLY A 676 19.28 12.92 75.73
N PRO A 677 20.20 12.92 74.73
CA PRO A 677 21.60 13.31 74.91
C PRO A 677 21.74 14.78 75.35
N ARG A 678 22.96 15.17 75.72
CA ARG A 678 23.28 16.50 76.24
C ARG A 678 24.60 17.02 75.69
N LEU A 679 24.69 18.34 75.53
CA LEU A 679 25.93 19.07 75.26
C LEU A 679 27.10 18.73 76.23
N ASP A 680 28.23 18.23 75.73
CA ASP A 680 29.46 18.08 76.52
C ASP A 680 30.36 19.31 76.42
N LEU A 681 30.18 20.23 77.37
CA LEU A 681 31.02 21.42 77.53
C LEU A 681 32.51 21.12 77.79
N SER A 682 32.94 19.87 77.98
CA SER A 682 34.35 19.49 78.06
C SER A 682 35.09 19.61 76.71
N THR A 683 34.34 19.55 75.60
CA THR A 683 34.83 19.65 74.21
C THR A 683 34.97 21.09 73.70
N LEU A 684 34.60 22.09 74.52
CA LEU A 684 34.48 23.50 74.11
C LEU A 684 35.83 24.14 73.73
N GLN A 685 36.00 24.42 72.43
CA GLN A 685 37.23 24.96 71.83
C GLN A 685 37.01 26.29 71.11
N TYR A 686 38.09 27.02 70.82
CA TYR A 686 38.06 28.30 70.09
C TYR A 686 39.15 28.43 69.02
N LYS A 687 38.96 29.40 68.11
CA LYS A 687 39.89 29.82 67.05
C LYS A 687 39.87 31.33 66.86
N VAL A 688 40.94 31.89 66.26
CA VAL A 688 40.98 33.27 65.79
C VAL A 688 41.54 33.33 64.37
N THR A 689 40.78 33.91 63.44
CA THR A 689 41.13 34.06 62.00
C THR A 689 41.31 35.53 61.61
N SER A 690 41.93 35.78 60.47
CA SER A 690 42.05 37.12 59.85
C SER A 690 40.86 37.51 58.96
N GLU A 691 39.92 36.60 58.72
CA GLU A 691 38.81 36.76 57.77
C GLU A 691 37.52 36.13 58.31
N MET A 692 36.37 36.70 57.95
CA MET A 692 35.04 36.22 58.33
C MET A 692 34.55 35.11 57.39
N THR A 693 35.39 34.12 57.13
CA THR A 693 35.07 33.01 56.21
C THR A 693 35.30 31.68 56.92
N GLU A 694 34.41 30.72 56.69
CA GLU A 694 34.54 29.38 57.26
C GLU A 694 35.77 28.64 56.71
N ALA A 695 36.15 28.92 55.46
CA ALA A 695 37.44 28.50 54.90
C ALA A 695 38.64 29.00 55.73
N ALA A 696 38.61 30.24 56.24
CA ALA A 696 39.65 30.73 57.14
C ALA A 696 39.59 30.04 58.53
N ARG A 697 38.38 29.80 59.07
CA ARG A 697 38.18 29.01 60.32
C ARG A 697 38.84 27.65 60.19
N ASP A 698 38.62 26.96 59.09
CA ASP A 698 38.99 25.56 58.94
C ASP A 698 40.44 25.37 58.48
N SER A 699 41.09 26.43 57.99
CA SER A 699 42.54 26.47 57.70
C SER A 699 43.46 26.51 58.94
N ILE A 700 42.90 26.60 60.15
CA ILE A 700 43.62 26.71 61.43
C ILE A 700 43.22 25.53 62.35
N GLU A 701 44.09 25.10 63.27
CA GLU A 701 43.75 24.10 64.30
C GLU A 701 42.94 24.70 65.46
N TRP A 702 42.06 23.91 66.07
CA TRP A 702 41.27 24.32 67.24
C TRP A 702 42.12 24.41 68.50
N GLN A 703 41.81 25.35 69.41
CA GLN A 703 42.52 25.55 70.67
C GLN A 703 41.59 25.33 71.87
N ASP A 704 42.10 24.65 72.88
CA ASP A 704 41.39 24.44 74.15
C ASP A 704 41.19 25.76 74.91
N ILE A 705 39.98 25.97 75.43
CA ILE A 705 39.68 27.14 76.25
C ILE A 705 40.30 26.98 77.65
N ARG A 706 41.10 27.98 78.08
CA ARG A 706 41.76 27.99 79.40
C ARG A 706 40.81 27.99 80.60
N GLY A 707 39.54 28.29 80.38
CA GLY A 707 38.44 28.22 81.36
C GLY A 707 37.29 29.15 80.98
N TYR A 708 36.06 28.66 81.10
CA TYR A 708 34.83 29.40 80.79
C TYR A 708 33.99 29.68 82.05
N ARG A 709 32.94 30.51 81.91
CA ARG A 709 31.93 30.72 82.96
C ARG A 709 30.52 30.64 82.38
N VAL A 710 29.71 29.73 82.90
CA VAL A 710 28.26 29.69 82.63
C VAL A 710 27.57 30.86 83.35
N LEU A 711 26.70 31.56 82.63
CA LEU A 711 25.95 32.74 83.08
C LEU A 711 24.46 32.43 83.26
N SER A 712 23.87 31.60 82.39
CA SER A 712 22.51 31.06 82.52
C SER A 712 22.34 29.73 81.76
N GLU A 713 21.27 29.00 82.09
CA GLU A 713 20.78 27.78 81.44
C GLU A 713 19.25 27.84 81.41
N GLU A 714 18.62 27.76 80.23
CA GLU A 714 17.16 27.96 80.05
C GLU A 714 16.57 26.99 79.02
N LYS A 715 15.52 26.22 79.36
CA LYS A 715 14.80 25.34 78.41
C LYS A 715 13.72 26.12 77.67
N ILE A 716 13.85 26.22 76.34
CA ILE A 716 13.01 27.04 75.45
C ILE A 716 12.39 26.13 74.38
N GLY A 717 11.17 25.65 74.64
CA GLY A 717 10.49 24.70 73.76
C GLY A 717 11.22 23.35 73.69
N GLY A 718 11.63 22.96 72.48
CA GLY A 718 12.44 21.75 72.22
C GLY A 718 13.96 21.96 72.32
N PHE A 719 14.43 23.11 72.82
CA PHE A 719 15.85 23.44 72.94
C PHE A 719 16.24 23.78 74.39
N VAL A 720 17.54 23.67 74.70
CA VAL A 720 18.18 24.20 75.91
C VAL A 720 19.22 25.23 75.51
N LYS A 721 19.17 26.43 76.10
CA LYS A 721 20.12 27.52 75.85
C LYS A 721 21.07 27.71 77.03
N TYR A 722 22.37 27.67 76.76
CA TYR A 722 23.47 27.98 77.67
C TYR A 722 24.08 29.33 77.31
N THR A 723 24.41 30.17 78.31
CA THR A 723 25.11 31.46 78.08
C THR A 723 26.49 31.45 78.75
N LEU A 724 27.54 31.91 78.07
CA LEU A 724 28.96 31.72 78.42
C LEU A 724 29.80 33.01 78.31
N SER A 725 30.90 33.09 79.07
CA SER A 725 32.01 34.05 78.87
C SER A 725 33.39 33.37 79.01
N THR A 726 34.38 33.85 78.25
CA THR A 726 35.75 33.32 78.17
C THR A 726 36.78 34.41 77.78
N LEU A 727 38.08 34.09 77.90
CA LEU A 727 39.21 34.91 77.43
C LEU A 727 39.86 34.27 76.20
N VAL A 728 40.15 35.07 75.17
CA VAL A 728 40.77 34.64 73.91
C VAL A 728 42.01 35.48 73.58
N ASN A 729 42.97 34.89 72.85
CA ASN A 729 44.20 35.56 72.42
C ASN A 729 44.11 35.89 70.91
N VAL A 730 44.25 37.17 70.55
CA VAL A 730 44.15 37.73 69.19
C VAL A 730 45.50 38.30 68.71
N LYS A 731 45.56 38.89 67.51
CA LYS A 731 46.76 39.51 66.93
C LYS A 731 46.53 41.00 66.65
N GLU A 732 47.62 41.77 66.49
CA GLU A 732 47.55 43.11 65.88
C GLU A 732 47.02 42.96 64.44
N SER A 733 45.78 43.41 64.22
CA SER A 733 45.01 43.26 62.98
C SER A 733 43.71 44.06 63.11
N LYS A 734 43.27 44.68 62.02
CA LYS A 734 41.91 45.25 61.91
C LYS A 734 40.82 44.15 61.85
N ASP A 735 41.21 42.90 61.71
CA ASP A 735 40.30 41.78 61.51
C ASP A 735 40.83 40.57 62.28
N ASN A 736 40.30 40.37 63.49
CA ASN A 736 40.38 39.12 64.24
C ASN A 736 38.95 38.62 64.44
N TYR A 737 38.60 37.47 63.88
CA TYR A 737 37.28 36.85 64.06
C TYR A 737 37.40 35.64 64.99
N VAL A 738 36.61 35.63 66.06
CA VAL A 738 36.65 34.60 67.10
C VAL A 738 35.53 33.59 66.89
N TRP A 739 35.91 32.32 66.75
CA TRP A 739 35.02 31.20 66.49
C TRP A 739 35.08 30.21 67.64
N PHE A 740 33.98 29.50 67.88
CA PHE A 740 33.88 28.44 68.88
C PHE A 740 33.36 27.15 68.27
N ARG A 741 33.65 26.01 68.92
CA ARG A 741 32.96 24.73 68.69
C ARG A 741 32.75 23.93 69.96
N VAL A 742 31.82 22.99 69.93
CA VAL A 742 31.42 22.08 71.01
C VAL A 742 30.77 20.82 70.39
N GLU A 743 30.79 19.71 71.11
CA GLU A 743 30.17 18.42 70.76
C GLU A 743 29.14 18.01 71.85
N ASP A 744 28.19 17.13 71.53
CA ASP A 744 27.24 16.53 72.50
C ASP A 744 27.60 15.08 72.88
N GLU A 745 26.71 14.44 73.65
CA GLU A 745 26.85 13.04 74.11
C GLU A 745 26.66 11.96 73.00
N VAL A 746 26.29 12.32 71.76
CA VAL A 746 26.18 11.37 70.63
C VAL A 746 27.19 11.62 69.49
N GLY A 747 27.53 12.87 69.18
CA GLY A 747 28.53 13.22 68.16
C GLY A 747 28.31 14.57 67.46
N ASN A 748 27.14 15.21 67.62
CA ASN A 748 26.78 16.43 66.90
C ASN A 748 27.77 17.58 67.19
N VAL A 749 28.37 18.17 66.14
CA VAL A 749 29.31 19.28 66.28
C VAL A 749 28.61 20.63 66.10
N GLY A 750 28.39 21.35 67.20
CA GLY A 750 27.98 22.75 67.18
C GLY A 750 29.16 23.67 66.99
N GLN A 751 29.12 24.57 65.99
CA GLN A 751 30.18 25.58 65.80
C GLN A 751 29.64 26.94 65.38
N THR A 752 30.47 27.97 65.54
CA THR A 752 30.17 29.32 65.03
C THR A 752 30.17 29.29 63.50
N VAL A 753 29.05 29.71 62.91
CA VAL A 753 28.81 29.80 61.46
C VAL A 753 28.80 31.26 61.00
N THR A 754 28.84 31.47 59.69
CA THR A 754 28.64 32.78 59.07
C THR A 754 27.25 32.96 58.48
N TYR A 755 26.69 34.14 58.67
CA TYR A 755 25.46 34.60 58.01
C TYR A 755 25.78 35.84 57.19
N ASP A 756 25.68 35.70 55.87
CA ASP A 756 25.90 36.79 54.93
C ASP A 756 24.75 37.80 55.00
N LEU A 757 25.06 39.02 55.45
CA LEU A 757 24.10 40.11 55.53
C LEU A 757 23.82 40.74 54.15
N GLU A 758 24.81 40.77 53.26
CA GLU A 758 24.69 41.46 51.97
C GLU A 758 23.85 40.61 51.02
N ALA A 759 24.10 39.29 50.93
CA ALA A 759 23.26 38.37 50.18
C ALA A 759 21.80 38.33 50.70
N ALA A 760 21.59 38.36 52.02
CA ALA A 760 20.24 38.37 52.60
C ALA A 760 19.46 39.67 52.34
N ILE A 761 20.16 40.81 52.21
CA ILE A 761 19.55 42.08 51.79
C ILE A 761 19.26 42.05 50.28
N GLU A 762 20.13 41.45 49.47
CA GLU A 762 19.93 41.30 48.02
C GLU A 762 18.74 40.38 47.69
N GLU A 763 18.58 39.24 48.39
CA GLU A 763 17.37 38.40 48.29
C GLU A 763 16.08 39.17 48.67
N ALA A 764 16.14 39.97 49.74
CA ALA A 764 15.01 40.80 50.14
C ALA A 764 14.68 41.89 49.11
N GLN A 765 15.68 42.47 48.46
CA GLN A 765 15.53 43.42 47.36
C GLN A 765 14.89 42.75 46.12
N VAL A 766 15.40 41.58 45.71
CA VAL A 766 14.83 40.79 44.59
C VAL A 766 13.37 40.40 44.86
N TYR A 767 13.03 40.01 46.10
CA TYR A 767 11.65 39.73 46.47
C TYR A 767 10.75 40.98 46.36
N VAL A 768 11.23 42.12 46.85
CA VAL A 768 10.53 43.42 46.79
C VAL A 768 10.30 43.89 45.36
N ASP A 769 11.29 43.74 44.48
CA ASP A 769 11.18 44.10 43.07
C ASP A 769 10.20 43.19 42.32
N GLY A 770 10.04 41.94 42.78
CA GLY A 770 8.99 41.02 42.32
C GLY A 770 7.56 41.36 42.77
N GLN A 771 7.36 42.18 43.81
CA GLN A 771 6.02 42.53 44.31
C GLN A 771 5.36 43.68 43.52
N ILE A 772 4.95 43.38 42.29
CA ILE A 772 4.37 44.34 41.31
C ILE A 772 3.13 45.12 41.82
N ASN A 773 2.44 44.61 42.85
CA ASN A 773 1.21 45.20 43.39
C ASN A 773 1.43 46.03 44.67
N TRP A 774 2.66 46.15 45.19
CA TRP A 774 2.97 46.93 46.40
C TRP A 774 3.29 48.38 46.06
N THR A 775 2.90 49.31 46.95
CA THR A 775 3.33 50.71 46.85
C THR A 775 4.79 50.89 47.28
N GLU A 776 5.44 51.96 46.82
CA GLU A 776 6.85 52.23 47.15
C GLU A 776 7.09 52.46 48.65
N GLU A 777 6.09 52.92 49.42
CA GLU A 777 6.19 52.97 50.89
C GLU A 777 6.14 51.57 51.51
N GLU A 778 5.28 50.66 51.03
CA GLU A 778 5.20 49.27 51.50
C GLU A 778 6.50 48.50 51.16
N LYS A 779 7.02 48.67 49.94
CA LYS A 779 8.32 48.13 49.52
C LYS A 779 9.46 48.62 50.41
N THR A 780 9.55 49.95 50.62
CA THR A 780 10.59 50.56 51.47
C THR A 780 10.49 50.08 52.92
N GLN A 781 9.27 49.97 53.46
CA GLN A 781 9.04 49.49 54.83
C GLN A 781 9.43 48.02 54.98
N TYR A 782 9.00 47.14 54.06
CA TYR A 782 9.36 45.73 54.09
C TYR A 782 10.87 45.52 53.93
N LEU A 783 11.51 46.19 52.96
CA LEU A 783 12.97 46.10 52.75
C LEU A 783 13.72 46.53 54.03
N LYS A 784 13.25 47.58 54.69
CA LYS A 784 13.82 48.05 55.97
C LYS A 784 13.61 47.03 57.09
N GLU A 785 12.45 46.40 57.19
CA GLU A 785 12.16 45.35 58.18
C GLU A 785 13.00 44.08 57.95
N GLN A 786 13.14 43.63 56.69
CA GLN A 786 14.05 42.52 56.35
C GLN A 786 15.51 42.89 56.62
N THR A 787 15.94 44.10 56.28
CA THR A 787 17.30 44.60 56.57
C THR A 787 17.57 44.64 58.08
N GLU A 788 16.62 45.08 58.90
CA GLU A 788 16.77 45.10 60.35
C GLU A 788 16.79 43.67 60.95
N MET A 789 15.95 42.75 60.48
CA MET A 789 15.96 41.34 60.91
C MET A 789 17.20 40.56 60.44
N ALA A 790 17.62 40.72 59.18
CA ALA A 790 18.84 40.11 58.66
C ALA A 790 20.06 40.64 59.43
N ARG A 791 20.10 41.93 59.76
CA ARG A 791 21.17 42.54 60.57
C ARG A 791 21.13 42.07 62.02
N GLU A 792 19.96 41.83 62.60
CA GLU A 792 19.85 41.21 63.93
C GLU A 792 20.37 39.77 63.91
N LYS A 793 19.92 38.94 62.96
CA LYS A 793 20.38 37.56 62.75
C LYS A 793 21.90 37.48 62.50
N ALA A 794 22.44 38.40 61.69
CA ALA A 794 23.88 38.50 61.47
C ALA A 794 24.64 38.82 62.76
N ASN A 795 24.12 39.74 63.60
CA ASN A 795 24.76 40.10 64.87
C ASN A 795 24.68 38.98 65.92
N SER A 796 23.68 38.10 65.85
CA SER A 796 23.51 36.96 66.77
C SER A 796 24.13 35.65 66.28
N THR A 797 24.82 35.62 65.13
CA THR A 797 25.45 34.40 64.58
C THR A 797 26.91 34.58 64.17
N ASN A 798 27.27 35.66 63.46
CA ASN A 798 28.63 35.85 62.94
C ASN A 798 29.69 35.95 64.05
N PRO A 799 30.91 35.39 63.83
CA PRO A 799 31.99 35.38 64.82
C PRO A 799 32.37 36.78 65.32
N ALA A 800 32.77 36.87 66.59
CA ALA A 800 33.08 38.15 67.24
C ALA A 800 34.28 38.83 66.57
N ARG A 801 34.12 40.09 66.11
CA ARG A 801 35.15 40.83 65.37
C ARG A 801 35.88 41.82 66.28
N ILE A 802 37.19 41.64 66.40
CA ILE A 802 38.07 42.38 67.31
C ILE A 802 39.16 43.09 66.49
N TRP A 803 39.34 44.40 66.73
CA TRP A 803 40.30 45.24 66.02
C TRP A 803 41.45 45.63 66.98
N VAL A 804 42.70 45.53 66.54
CA VAL A 804 43.89 45.84 67.35
C VAL A 804 44.93 46.55 66.49
N ASP A 805 45.44 47.69 66.96
CA ASP A 805 46.48 48.50 66.32
C ASP A 805 47.43 49.06 67.38
N MET A 806 48.73 49.03 67.12
CA MET A 806 49.80 49.54 67.98
C MET A 806 50.79 50.44 67.21
N THR A 807 50.47 50.81 65.96
CA THR A 807 51.41 51.42 65.01
C THR A 807 51.16 52.93 64.80
N PRO A 808 52.19 53.80 64.83
CA PRO A 808 52.01 55.25 64.58
C PRO A 808 52.06 55.67 63.10
N ILE A 809 51.39 56.80 62.79
CA ILE A 809 51.25 57.37 61.44
C ILE A 809 52.56 57.71 60.69
N THR A 810 52.44 57.88 59.37
CA THR A 810 53.50 58.29 58.43
C THR A 810 53.06 59.39 57.44
N PHE A 811 54.01 59.93 56.67
CA PHE A 811 53.77 60.94 55.62
C PHE A 811 54.40 60.50 54.30
N SER A 812 53.67 60.65 53.19
CA SER A 812 54.16 60.33 51.84
C SER A 812 53.57 61.25 50.78
N SER A 813 53.96 61.02 49.52
CA SER A 813 53.23 61.51 48.34
C SER A 813 52.98 63.02 48.35
N ALA A 814 53.99 63.81 48.71
CA ALA A 814 53.88 65.26 48.59
C ALA A 814 53.65 65.63 47.12
N THR A 815 52.59 66.40 46.86
CA THR A 815 52.29 66.86 45.51
C THR A 815 52.44 68.38 45.39
N PRO A 816 52.81 68.88 44.20
CA PRO A 816 53.30 68.09 43.08
C PRO A 816 54.66 67.42 43.33
N SER A 817 54.95 66.38 42.54
CA SER A 817 56.21 65.65 42.62
C SER A 817 57.37 66.49 42.06
N SER A 818 58.62 66.05 42.24
CA SER A 818 59.78 66.70 41.61
C SER A 818 59.85 66.57 40.09
N ASP A 819 58.95 65.76 39.50
CA ASP A 819 58.69 65.77 38.08
C ASP A 819 57.92 67.02 37.71
N PRO A 820 57.92 67.38 36.41
CA PRO A 820 56.80 68.12 35.90
C PRO A 820 55.41 67.41 36.10
N LEU A 821 54.58 67.81 37.11
CA LEU A 821 53.06 67.93 37.30
C LEU A 821 52.56 69.30 37.96
N ASP A 822 51.83 70.36 37.52
CA ASP A 822 51.18 70.88 36.27
C ASP A 822 51.21 72.45 35.96
N ASP A 823 51.51 73.42 36.88
CA ASP A 823 51.41 74.93 36.68
C ASP A 823 52.34 75.71 37.67
N ASN A 824 52.57 77.04 37.55
CA ASN A 824 53.37 77.86 38.48
C ASN A 824 52.62 78.38 39.74
N ARG A 825 51.29 78.26 39.79
CA ARG A 825 50.48 78.57 40.98
C ARG A 825 50.10 77.29 41.71
N VAL A 826 51.03 76.80 42.52
CA VAL A 826 51.01 75.43 43.02
C VAL A 826 50.17 75.29 44.28
N THR A 827 49.11 74.50 44.21
CA THR A 827 48.50 73.97 45.43
C THR A 827 49.35 72.78 45.89
N ALA A 828 50.02 72.90 47.03
CA ALA A 828 50.82 71.81 47.57
C ALA A 828 49.95 70.88 48.45
N THR A 829 50.28 69.60 48.49
CA THR A 829 49.63 68.61 49.36
C THR A 829 50.67 67.66 49.95
N ILE A 830 50.31 66.95 51.02
CA ILE A 830 50.94 65.71 51.48
C ILE A 830 49.84 64.68 51.65
N GLN A 831 50.19 63.40 51.52
CA GLN A 831 49.34 62.31 51.94
C GLN A 831 49.78 61.87 53.34
N VAL A 832 48.89 61.99 54.33
CA VAL A 832 49.12 61.51 55.69
C VAL A 832 48.49 60.13 55.80
N ASN A 833 49.32 59.10 56.00
CA ASN A 833 48.86 57.72 56.06
C ASN A 833 48.94 57.19 57.47
N ASP A 834 48.01 56.33 57.82
CA ASP A 834 48.18 55.37 58.89
C ASP A 834 47.97 53.97 58.35
N MET A 835 48.64 52.96 58.93
CA MET A 835 48.53 51.57 58.48
C MET A 835 47.59 50.72 59.36
N GLY A 836 47.02 51.28 60.42
CA GLY A 836 46.15 50.60 61.38
C GLY A 836 44.83 51.32 61.63
N SER A 837 44.75 52.09 62.71
CA SER A 837 43.53 52.72 63.25
C SER A 837 43.00 53.94 62.49
N TRP A 838 43.74 54.46 61.52
CA TRP A 838 43.48 55.67 60.71
C TRP A 838 43.98 56.96 61.37
N VAL A 839 44.25 57.98 60.54
CA VAL A 839 44.78 59.29 60.97
C VAL A 839 43.67 60.17 61.57
N ASP A 840 43.93 60.82 62.71
CA ASP A 840 43.06 61.85 63.30
C ASP A 840 43.14 63.15 62.47
N VAL A 841 42.17 63.30 61.56
CA VAL A 841 41.95 64.44 60.66
C VAL A 841 42.08 65.81 61.35
N SER A 842 41.73 65.91 62.65
CA SER A 842 41.65 67.19 63.37
C SER A 842 43.01 67.77 63.75
N THR A 843 44.09 67.02 63.53
CA THR A 843 45.43 67.31 64.09
C THR A 843 46.45 67.83 63.07
N ILE A 844 46.08 67.96 61.79
CA ILE A 844 47.04 68.13 60.71
C ILE A 844 47.50 69.59 60.53
N GLN A 845 48.82 69.80 60.37
CA GLN A 845 49.45 71.11 60.23
C GLN A 845 50.61 71.11 59.22
N TYR A 846 50.96 72.28 58.65
CA TYR A 846 52.07 72.46 57.70
C TYR A 846 52.97 73.69 57.98
N SER A 847 54.15 73.73 57.34
CA SER A 847 55.05 74.89 57.26
C SER A 847 55.87 74.87 55.97
N VAL A 848 56.29 76.05 55.48
CA VAL A 848 56.93 76.25 54.15
C VAL A 848 58.25 77.02 54.22
N SER A 849 59.12 76.79 53.24
CA SER A 849 60.30 77.61 52.94
C SER A 849 60.41 77.89 51.43
N ARG A 850 60.85 79.10 51.07
CA ARG A 850 61.03 79.56 49.68
C ARG A 850 62.49 79.76 49.29
N ASN A 851 63.43 79.43 50.18
CA ASN A 851 64.86 79.64 49.99
C ASN A 851 65.74 78.66 50.78
N GLY A 852 65.31 77.41 50.89
CA GLY A 852 66.07 76.31 51.52
C GLY A 852 65.62 75.93 52.94
N ILE A 853 65.97 74.71 53.34
CA ILE A 853 65.38 73.96 54.47
C ILE A 853 65.58 74.57 55.88
N SER A 854 66.45 75.56 56.06
CA SER A 854 66.70 76.16 57.39
C SER A 854 65.68 77.21 57.83
N ASN A 855 64.85 77.72 56.92
CA ASN A 855 64.12 78.99 57.08
C ASN A 855 62.59 78.81 57.18
N TYR A 856 62.14 77.81 57.93
CA TYR A 856 60.72 77.48 58.08
C TYR A 856 59.93 78.49 58.92
N GLY A 857 58.67 78.72 58.53
CA GLY A 857 57.69 79.47 59.32
C GLY A 857 57.10 78.67 60.49
N GLY A 858 56.18 79.30 61.24
CA GLY A 858 55.37 78.61 62.24
C GLY A 858 54.41 77.58 61.62
N TRP A 859 53.95 76.63 62.43
CA TRP A 859 52.96 75.64 62.01
C TRP A 859 51.58 76.27 61.81
N ILE A 860 50.91 75.92 60.72
CA ILE A 860 49.59 76.41 60.32
C ILE A 860 48.65 75.20 60.22
N ASN A 861 47.46 75.26 60.83
CA ASN A 861 46.43 74.23 60.67
C ASN A 861 45.99 74.11 59.21
N ILE A 862 45.68 72.89 58.80
CA ILE A 862 44.91 72.62 57.58
C ILE A 862 43.47 72.30 58.01
N ASP A 863 42.52 72.66 57.16
CA ASP A 863 41.15 72.15 57.18
C ASP A 863 41.11 71.13 56.03
N PRO A 864 41.32 69.82 56.28
CA PRO A 864 41.59 68.86 55.22
C PRO A 864 40.32 68.44 54.48
N ASP A 865 40.44 68.17 53.18
CA ASP A 865 39.45 67.32 52.48
C ASP A 865 39.60 65.90 53.05
N VAL A 866 38.51 65.36 53.59
CA VAL A 866 38.51 64.06 54.28
C VAL A 866 37.80 63.02 53.42
N ASP A 867 38.59 62.25 52.68
CA ASP A 867 38.15 61.00 52.05
C ASP A 867 39.19 59.88 52.29
N SER A 868 38.68 58.71 52.69
CA SER A 868 39.31 57.38 52.79
C SER A 868 40.83 57.25 53.06
N SER A 869 41.17 56.64 54.22
CA SER A 869 42.44 55.98 54.62
C SER A 869 43.77 56.74 54.52
N SER A 870 43.87 57.82 53.76
CA SER A 870 45.11 58.53 53.48
C SER A 870 44.81 60.01 53.22
N ILE A 871 44.99 60.86 54.24
CA ILE A 871 44.44 62.21 54.22
C ILE A 871 45.32 63.12 53.36
N LEU A 872 44.74 63.66 52.28
CA LEU A 872 45.42 64.59 51.38
C LEU A 872 45.41 66.01 51.96
N ALA A 873 46.33 66.29 52.88
CA ALA A 873 46.40 67.56 53.59
C ALA A 873 46.92 68.70 52.68
N ARG A 874 45.97 69.35 52.02
CA ARG A 874 46.13 70.42 51.03
C ARG A 874 46.44 71.79 51.67
N THR A 875 47.32 72.58 51.05
CA THR A 875 47.53 73.98 51.44
C THR A 875 46.31 74.82 51.06
N VAL A 876 45.70 75.48 52.05
CA VAL A 876 44.39 76.17 51.99
C VAL A 876 44.21 77.17 50.83
N GLN A 877 45.30 77.71 50.26
CA GLN A 877 45.29 78.44 48.99
C GLN A 877 46.50 78.06 48.12
N PRO A 878 46.41 78.18 46.78
CA PRO A 878 47.54 77.94 45.89
C PRO A 878 48.74 78.83 46.25
N LEU A 879 49.84 78.19 46.61
CA LEU A 879 51.10 78.83 46.96
C LEU A 879 51.81 79.26 45.66
N LEU A 880 52.15 80.55 45.57
CA LEU A 880 52.96 81.05 44.47
C LEU A 880 54.42 80.61 44.66
N PHE A 881 54.97 79.94 43.65
CA PHE A 881 56.38 79.58 43.57
C PHE A 881 56.97 79.98 42.22
N GLU A 882 58.27 80.24 42.20
CA GLU A 882 58.99 80.59 40.98
C GLU A 882 59.27 79.32 40.13
N PRO A 883 59.15 79.38 38.78
CA PRO A 883 59.47 78.25 37.90
C PRO A 883 60.92 77.77 38.09
N GLY A 884 61.07 76.60 38.70
CA GLY A 884 62.37 76.07 39.15
C GLY A 884 62.19 75.07 40.31
N SER A 885 63.30 74.69 40.95
CA SER A 885 63.37 73.50 41.81
C SER A 885 63.85 73.74 43.27
N THR A 886 63.83 74.98 43.77
CA THR A 886 64.42 75.36 45.08
C THR A 886 63.40 75.71 46.17
N ASN A 887 62.18 75.21 46.06
CA ASN A 887 61.05 75.48 46.96
C ASN A 887 60.79 74.27 47.87
N TYR A 888 60.34 74.46 49.13
CA TYR A 888 60.19 73.37 50.12
C TYR A 888 58.99 73.55 51.07
N ILE A 889 58.43 72.43 51.57
CA ILE A 889 57.24 72.35 52.44
C ILE A 889 57.25 71.05 53.27
N ARG A 890 56.69 71.06 54.50
CA ARG A 890 56.60 69.93 55.44
C ARG A 890 55.37 69.97 56.38
N TRP A 891 55.04 68.86 57.05
CA TRP A 891 53.76 68.62 57.76
C TRP A 891 53.86 67.83 59.11
N ARG A 892 52.74 67.70 59.87
CA ARG A 892 52.58 66.89 61.11
C ARG A 892 51.12 66.56 61.50
N ALA A 893 50.85 65.45 62.23
CA ALA A 893 49.51 64.90 62.58
C ALA A 893 49.55 63.73 63.63
N LYS A 894 48.42 63.04 63.91
CA LYS A 894 48.25 61.84 64.78
C LYS A 894 47.33 60.72 64.19
N ASP A 895 47.21 59.57 64.87
CA ASP A 895 46.21 58.49 64.64
C ASP A 895 45.01 58.47 65.63
N VAL A 896 44.06 57.57 65.37
CA VAL A 896 42.79 57.32 66.09
C VAL A 896 42.94 56.31 67.25
N ALA A 897 43.88 55.36 67.20
CA ALA A 897 44.24 54.51 68.34
C ALA A 897 44.74 55.35 69.52
N GLY A 898 45.54 56.39 69.22
CA GLY A 898 45.97 57.43 70.17
C GLY A 898 47.48 57.50 70.41
N ASN A 899 48.31 56.99 69.49
CA ASN A 899 49.73 56.70 69.72
C ASN A 899 50.62 57.96 69.84
N GLY A 900 50.30 59.08 69.18
CA GLY A 900 51.05 60.33 69.36
C GLY A 900 51.06 61.28 68.17
N TYR A 901 51.98 62.26 68.16
CA TYR A 901 52.20 63.23 67.08
C TYR A 901 53.47 62.89 66.27
N THR A 902 53.35 62.76 64.95
CA THR A 902 54.46 62.52 64.00
C THR A 902 54.67 63.72 63.04
N VAL A 903 55.85 63.87 62.42
CA VAL A 903 56.28 65.00 61.56
C VAL A 903 56.96 64.48 60.27
N SER A 904 56.87 65.21 59.14
CA SER A 904 57.40 64.82 57.81
C SER A 904 58.76 65.42 57.39
N ASP A 905 59.25 64.99 56.22
CA ASP A 905 60.36 65.54 55.40
C ASP A 905 59.94 66.75 54.48
N ASP A 906 60.73 67.14 53.44
CA ASP A 906 60.66 68.40 52.60
C ASP A 906 60.57 68.20 50.99
N TYR A 907 59.71 68.88 50.11
CA TYR A 907 59.24 68.47 48.65
C TYR A 907 58.90 69.51 47.37
N ALA A 908 58.35 69.22 46.06
CA ALA A 908 58.40 69.94 44.59
C ALA A 908 57.21 70.16 43.35
N ILE A 909 57.34 70.18 41.90
CA ILE A 909 56.39 70.69 40.63
C ILE A 909 56.42 70.31 38.95
N ILE A 910 55.30 70.33 38.00
CA ILE A 910 54.93 70.51 36.38
C ILE A 910 53.95 69.86 35.03
N ILE A 911 53.42 68.61 34.44
CA ILE A 911 52.35 68.18 33.23
C ILE A 911 51.76 66.61 32.77
N LYS A 912 50.57 66.14 32.02
CA LYS A 912 50.19 64.95 30.89
C LYS A 912 48.78 63.97 30.62
N ALA A 913 48.39 63.16 29.47
CA ALA A 913 47.09 62.18 29.08
C ALA A 913 46.83 61.10 27.74
N GLU A 914 45.72 60.18 27.42
CA GLU A 914 45.48 58.90 26.36
C GLU A 914 44.15 58.34 25.35
N PRO A 915 43.42 57.06 25.18
CA PRO A 915 42.91 56.08 23.93
C PRO A 915 41.40 55.39 23.39
N VAL A 916 41.08 54.14 22.67
CA VAL A 916 39.85 53.57 21.67
C VAL A 916 39.14 52.00 21.43
N ASN A 917 38.27 51.46 20.36
CA ASN A 917 37.18 50.20 20.18
C ASN A 917 36.79 49.10 18.86
N ASN A 918 35.55 48.35 18.56
CA ASN A 918 35.06 46.87 17.95
C ASN A 918 33.96 46.39 16.67
N PRO A 919 33.45 45.06 16.27
CA PRO A 919 32.52 44.45 15.05
C PRO A 919 31.50 43.06 14.88
N PRO A 920 30.66 42.66 13.76
CA PRO A 920 29.41 41.63 13.49
C PRO A 920 29.10 40.43 12.29
N VAL A 921 27.88 39.66 12.04
CA VAL A 921 27.46 38.33 11.13
C VAL A 921 25.97 37.97 10.36
N ALA A 922 25.56 36.77 9.62
CA ALA A 922 24.20 36.29 8.84
C ALA A 922 23.83 34.80 8.09
N VAL A 923 22.55 34.31 7.60
CA VAL A 923 22.03 32.95 6.87
C VAL A 923 20.64 32.83 5.97
N ILE A 924 20.34 31.81 5.06
CA ILE A 924 19.03 31.43 4.30
C ILE A 924 18.58 29.92 4.41
N SER A 925 17.25 29.57 4.35
CA SER A 925 16.70 28.20 4.60
C SER A 925 15.70 27.58 3.58
N ALA A 926 14.90 28.36 2.84
CA ALA A 926 14.01 27.87 1.74
C ALA A 926 13.73 28.97 0.67
N PRO A 927 13.36 28.65 -0.59
CA PRO A 927 13.38 27.34 -1.25
C PRO A 927 14.83 26.87 -1.52
N SER A 928 15.00 25.68 -2.10
CA SER A 928 16.32 25.09 -2.37
C SER A 928 16.95 25.58 -3.68
N MET A 929 18.28 25.40 -3.77
CA MET A 929 19.09 25.90 -4.88
C MET A 929 18.85 25.10 -6.18
N ASN A 930 18.29 25.79 -7.18
CA ASN A 930 17.83 25.32 -8.49
C ASN A 930 16.50 24.54 -8.48
N ASP A 931 15.63 24.75 -7.49
CA ASP A 931 14.26 24.24 -7.55
C ASP A 931 13.52 24.76 -8.80
N VAL A 932 12.64 23.92 -9.36
CA VAL A 932 11.90 24.18 -10.60
C VAL A 932 10.41 24.16 -10.32
N PHE A 933 9.73 25.27 -10.60
CA PHE A 933 8.30 25.48 -10.37
C PHE A 933 7.55 25.72 -11.69
N ASP A 934 6.25 25.51 -11.67
CA ASP A 934 5.31 25.83 -12.76
C ASP A 934 4.60 27.20 -12.51
N THR A 935 4.11 27.88 -13.55
CA THR A 935 3.42 29.18 -13.43
C THR A 935 2.23 29.13 -12.48
N ARG A 936 1.58 27.97 -12.31
CA ARG A 936 0.42 27.79 -11.41
C ARG A 936 0.77 27.46 -9.95
N GLU A 937 2.05 27.35 -9.59
CA GLU A 937 2.48 27.00 -8.23
C GLU A 937 2.76 28.22 -7.33
N THR A 938 3.01 27.99 -6.04
CA THR A 938 3.39 29.02 -5.06
C THR A 938 4.68 28.64 -4.35
N ILE A 939 5.55 29.61 -4.13
CA ILE A 939 6.94 29.46 -3.70
C ILE A 939 7.12 30.12 -2.32
N THR A 940 7.51 29.33 -1.33
CA THR A 940 7.75 29.76 0.06
C THR A 940 9.24 30.06 0.29
N PHE A 941 9.54 31.25 0.79
CA PHE A 941 10.89 31.72 1.13
C PHE A 941 11.06 31.82 2.66
N ASP A 942 12.16 31.29 3.21
CA ASP A 942 12.45 31.32 4.66
C ASP A 942 13.95 31.52 4.99
N ALA A 943 14.23 32.24 6.08
CA ALA A 943 15.57 32.64 6.53
C ALA A 943 15.65 32.95 8.05
N GLN A 944 14.88 32.26 8.89
CA GLN A 944 14.84 32.49 10.33
C GLN A 944 16.17 32.19 11.08
N ASP A 945 17.15 31.54 10.43
CA ASP A 945 18.37 30.98 11.05
C ASP A 945 19.61 31.92 11.11
N SER A 946 19.44 33.26 11.21
CA SER A 946 20.54 34.26 11.19
C SER A 946 20.95 34.82 12.57
N SER A 947 22.21 35.23 12.78
CA SER A 947 22.76 35.67 14.10
C SER A 947 24.00 36.60 14.04
N ASP A 948 24.38 37.19 15.19
CA ASP A 948 25.48 38.18 15.38
C ASP A 948 26.45 37.81 16.55
N PRO A 949 27.74 38.24 16.57
CA PRO A 949 28.70 37.97 17.65
C PRO A 949 28.90 39.08 18.70
N ASP A 950 28.71 40.37 18.39
CA ASP A 950 28.72 41.45 19.39
C ASP A 950 27.32 41.57 20.06
N LEU A 951 26.32 40.86 19.50
CA LEU A 951 24.93 40.69 19.93
C LEU A 951 24.03 41.93 19.71
N ASP A 952 24.36 42.73 18.69
CA ASP A 952 23.54 43.86 18.23
C ASP A 952 22.33 43.39 17.37
N ASP A 953 21.21 44.14 17.41
CA ASP A 953 19.90 43.75 16.84
C ASP A 953 19.88 43.62 15.30
N LEU A 954 19.34 42.50 14.78
CA LEU A 954 19.38 42.17 13.35
C LEU A 954 18.14 42.58 12.52
N GLN A 955 18.39 43.08 11.32
CA GLN A 955 17.35 43.48 10.34
C GLN A 955 17.53 42.79 8.98
N PHE A 956 16.44 42.29 8.38
CA PHE A 956 16.43 41.42 7.20
C PHE A 956 15.93 42.11 5.92
N SER A 957 16.43 41.72 4.75
CA SER A 957 15.89 42.15 3.45
C SER A 957 16.13 41.14 2.33
N TRP A 958 15.06 40.65 1.71
CA TRP A 958 15.06 39.74 0.56
C TRP A 958 14.91 40.49 -0.76
N VAL A 959 15.72 40.16 -1.76
CA VAL A 959 15.82 40.90 -3.03
C VAL A 959 15.85 39.93 -4.22
N LEU A 960 14.94 40.13 -5.17
CA LEU A 960 14.98 39.51 -6.50
C LEU A 960 15.97 40.28 -7.40
N GLY A 961 16.96 39.55 -7.91
CA GLY A 961 18.12 40.13 -8.58
C GLY A 961 18.85 41.12 -7.68
N ASN A 962 19.16 42.30 -8.23
CA ASN A 962 19.97 43.33 -7.55
C ASN A 962 19.16 44.59 -7.14
N ARG A 963 17.82 44.60 -7.28
CA ARG A 963 17.02 45.85 -7.10
C ARG A 963 15.61 45.72 -6.54
N THR A 964 14.92 44.58 -6.68
CA THR A 964 13.52 44.47 -6.29
C THR A 964 13.42 43.78 -4.94
N VAL A 965 13.15 44.53 -3.86
CA VAL A 965 12.88 43.93 -2.55
C VAL A 965 11.58 43.14 -2.63
N LEU A 966 11.64 41.84 -2.34
CA LEU A 966 10.46 40.96 -2.25
C LEU A 966 9.80 41.08 -0.88
N SER A 967 10.61 41.09 0.18
CA SER A 967 10.14 41.16 1.58
C SER A 967 11.25 41.66 2.50
N THR A 968 10.88 42.21 3.65
CA THR A 968 11.79 42.45 4.80
C THR A 968 11.39 41.61 6.02
N LEU A 969 10.48 40.64 5.84
CA LEU A 969 10.16 39.61 6.82
C LEU A 969 11.11 38.41 6.60
N PRO A 970 11.45 37.64 7.64
CA PRO A 970 12.30 36.46 7.49
C PRO A 970 11.66 35.37 6.61
N THR A 971 10.32 35.28 6.62
CA THR A 971 9.54 34.23 5.94
C THR A 971 8.35 34.84 5.16
N PHE A 972 8.09 34.40 3.94
CA PHE A 972 6.96 34.85 3.10
C PHE A 972 6.70 33.92 1.89
N GLU A 973 5.58 34.11 1.17
CA GLU A 973 5.21 33.31 -0.02
C GLU A 973 4.91 34.19 -1.24
N VAL A 974 5.15 33.66 -2.44
CA VAL A 974 4.91 34.34 -3.73
C VAL A 974 4.36 33.35 -4.76
N ALA A 975 3.35 33.72 -5.55
CA ALA A 975 2.89 32.90 -6.66
C ALA A 975 3.91 32.90 -7.81
N ALA A 976 4.20 31.74 -8.40
CA ALA A 976 5.20 31.61 -9.46
C ALA A 976 4.86 32.45 -10.70
N ALA A 977 3.57 32.58 -11.03
CA ALA A 977 3.06 33.50 -12.06
C ALA A 977 3.54 34.96 -11.87
N ASP A 978 3.57 35.49 -10.64
CA ASP A 978 3.96 36.88 -10.36
C ASP A 978 5.47 37.13 -10.58
N MET A 979 6.28 36.07 -10.55
CA MET A 979 7.71 36.13 -10.88
C MET A 979 7.96 35.93 -12.39
N GLY A 980 7.08 35.20 -13.07
CA GLY A 980 7.11 34.94 -14.51
C GLY A 980 8.09 33.84 -14.94
N PRO A 981 7.87 33.19 -16.09
CA PRO A 981 8.67 32.06 -16.55
C PRO A 981 10.13 32.45 -16.87
N GLY A 982 11.07 31.63 -16.43
CA GLY A 982 12.52 31.80 -16.60
C GLY A 982 13.34 31.52 -15.33
N PRO A 983 14.68 31.69 -15.41
CA PRO A 983 15.57 31.57 -14.26
C PRO A 983 15.60 32.84 -13.40
N HIS A 984 15.50 32.67 -12.07
CA HIS A 984 15.49 33.75 -11.08
C HIS A 984 16.58 33.58 -10.03
N VAL A 985 17.07 34.69 -9.47
CA VAL A 985 18.13 34.73 -8.45
C VAL A 985 17.67 35.62 -7.28
N ILE A 986 17.69 35.09 -6.07
CA ILE A 986 17.16 35.75 -4.86
C ILE A 986 18.28 35.89 -3.82
N SER A 987 18.39 37.06 -3.18
CA SER A 987 19.42 37.37 -2.18
C SER A 987 18.83 37.90 -0.88
N LEU A 988 19.46 37.57 0.25
CA LEU A 988 19.13 38.05 1.59
C LEU A 988 20.25 38.91 2.16
N TYR A 989 19.90 40.03 2.80
CA TYR A 989 20.80 40.92 3.55
C TYR A 989 20.42 40.95 5.04
N VAL A 990 21.43 41.02 5.92
CA VAL A 990 21.27 41.08 7.38
C VAL A 990 22.29 42.05 7.99
N THR A 991 21.91 42.86 9.01
CA THR A 991 22.74 43.96 9.55
C THR A 991 22.45 44.28 11.03
N ASP A 992 23.46 44.74 11.77
CA ASP A 992 23.48 45.07 13.22
C ASP A 992 23.26 46.58 13.53
N GLY A 993 23.39 47.46 12.53
CA GLY A 993 23.37 48.92 12.68
C GLY A 993 24.73 49.63 12.58
N GLN A 994 25.86 48.90 12.63
CA GLN A 994 27.21 49.41 12.37
C GLN A 994 27.88 48.80 11.12
N ARG A 995 27.61 47.52 10.78
CA ARG A 995 28.09 46.78 9.59
C ARG A 995 27.04 45.73 9.09
N THR A 996 27.30 45.04 7.98
CA THR A 996 26.25 44.32 7.20
C THR A 996 26.80 43.10 6.44
N VAL A 997 26.00 42.03 6.27
CA VAL A 997 26.35 40.74 5.61
C VAL A 997 25.22 40.26 4.66
N THR A 998 25.47 39.25 3.80
CA THR A 998 24.58 38.85 2.67
C THR A 998 24.69 37.35 2.29
N SER A 999 23.62 36.73 1.77
CA SER A 999 23.55 35.37 1.20
C SER A 999 22.62 35.31 -0.04
N SER A 1000 22.64 34.24 -0.87
CA SER A 1000 21.82 34.12 -2.11
C SER A 1000 21.52 32.69 -2.57
N ILE A 1001 20.41 32.51 -3.31
CA ILE A 1001 19.96 31.27 -4.00
C ILE A 1001 19.47 31.56 -5.45
N SER A 1002 19.07 30.53 -6.20
CA SER A 1002 18.49 30.63 -7.54
C SER A 1002 17.45 29.53 -7.80
N ILE A 1003 16.45 29.80 -8.64
CA ILE A 1003 15.32 28.89 -8.97
C ILE A 1003 14.92 29.05 -10.45
N TYR A 1004 14.06 28.18 -10.98
CA TYR A 1004 13.55 28.26 -12.37
C TYR A 1004 12.02 28.11 -12.41
N ILE A 1005 11.35 28.86 -13.29
CA ILE A 1005 9.89 28.78 -13.49
C ILE A 1005 9.60 28.42 -14.96
N LYS A 1006 8.73 27.42 -15.20
CA LYS A 1006 8.21 27.05 -16.53
C LYS A 1006 6.75 27.46 -16.68
N MET A 1007 6.29 27.69 -17.92
CA MET A 1007 4.85 27.83 -18.20
C MET A 1007 4.16 26.47 -18.12
N HIS A 1008 2.91 26.45 -17.67
CA HIS A 1008 2.06 25.26 -17.70
C HIS A 1008 1.78 24.85 -19.16
N PRO A 1009 1.66 23.54 -19.49
CA PRO A 1009 1.41 23.10 -20.87
C PRO A 1009 0.16 23.71 -21.52
N ASP A 1010 -0.97 23.72 -20.81
CA ASP A 1010 -2.23 24.38 -21.21
C ASP A 1010 -2.24 25.91 -20.95
N GLU A 1011 -1.11 26.57 -21.22
CA GLU A 1011 -0.92 28.04 -21.29
C GLU A 1011 -0.11 28.46 -22.54
N VAL A 1012 0.11 27.55 -23.50
CA VAL A 1012 0.66 27.82 -24.84
C VAL A 1012 -0.50 28.04 -25.81
N ASP A 1013 -0.40 29.03 -26.70
CA ASP A 1013 -1.41 29.47 -27.67
C ASP A 1013 -0.63 29.78 -28.97
N THR A 1014 -0.79 28.94 -29.98
CA THR A 1014 0.08 28.91 -31.18
C THR A 1014 -0.41 29.81 -32.32
N ASP A 1015 -1.72 29.94 -32.54
CA ASP A 1015 -2.30 30.78 -33.60
C ASP A 1015 -2.54 32.24 -33.15
N GLY A 1016 -2.77 32.46 -31.84
CA GLY A 1016 -3.05 33.77 -31.23
C GLY A 1016 -4.54 34.16 -31.14
N ASP A 1017 -5.47 33.21 -31.29
CA ASP A 1017 -6.92 33.37 -31.10
C ASP A 1017 -7.28 33.70 -29.63
N GLY A 1018 -6.59 33.07 -28.69
CA GLY A 1018 -6.86 33.15 -27.24
C GLY A 1018 -7.33 31.84 -26.60
N ILE A 1019 -7.42 30.74 -27.35
CA ILE A 1019 -7.56 29.38 -26.84
C ILE A 1019 -6.16 28.73 -26.76
N PRO A 1020 -5.76 28.11 -25.63
CA PRO A 1020 -4.47 27.41 -25.54
C PRO A 1020 -4.48 26.08 -26.30
N ASP A 1021 -3.36 25.73 -26.95
CA ASP A 1021 -3.12 24.51 -27.76
C ASP A 1021 -3.85 23.26 -27.21
N GLY A 1022 -3.57 22.92 -25.94
CA GLY A 1022 -4.13 21.72 -25.27
C GLY A 1022 -5.64 21.76 -24.98
N ALA A 1023 -6.34 22.80 -25.39
CA ALA A 1023 -7.79 22.98 -25.33
C ALA A 1023 -8.39 23.44 -26.68
N ASP A 1024 -7.58 23.78 -27.68
CA ASP A 1024 -8.00 23.90 -29.07
C ASP A 1024 -8.11 22.49 -29.70
N GLN A 1025 -8.46 22.45 -30.99
CA GLN A 1025 -8.44 21.27 -31.84
C GLN A 1025 -7.79 21.55 -33.21
N ASP A 1026 -7.48 22.81 -33.54
CA ASP A 1026 -6.84 23.25 -34.79
C ASP A 1026 -5.74 24.28 -34.42
N ASP A 1027 -4.60 23.78 -33.92
CA ASP A 1027 -3.48 24.53 -33.28
C ASP A 1027 -2.92 25.74 -34.08
N ASP A 1028 -3.26 25.90 -35.37
CA ASP A 1028 -2.93 27.09 -36.18
C ASP A 1028 -4.09 27.72 -36.98
N ASN A 1029 -5.33 27.25 -36.74
CA ASN A 1029 -6.56 27.64 -37.42
C ASN A 1029 -6.49 27.53 -38.96
N ASP A 1030 -5.83 26.50 -39.50
CA ASP A 1030 -5.83 26.14 -40.93
C ASP A 1030 -7.25 25.91 -41.44
N GLY A 1031 -8.06 25.17 -40.69
CA GLY A 1031 -9.26 24.47 -41.14
C GLY A 1031 -9.14 22.93 -41.10
N LEU A 1032 -7.97 22.40 -40.72
CA LEU A 1032 -7.74 21.01 -40.37
C LEU A 1032 -7.39 20.90 -38.89
N THR A 1033 -8.14 20.07 -38.16
CA THR A 1033 -7.78 19.76 -36.76
C THR A 1033 -6.45 19.01 -36.66
N ASP A 1034 -5.73 19.13 -35.54
CA ASP A 1034 -4.44 18.46 -35.25
C ASP A 1034 -4.41 16.97 -35.63
N VAL A 1035 -5.54 16.28 -35.39
CA VAL A 1035 -5.70 14.86 -35.69
C VAL A 1035 -5.91 14.60 -37.18
N GLN A 1036 -6.52 15.54 -37.92
CA GLN A 1036 -6.59 15.49 -39.38
C GLN A 1036 -5.23 15.79 -40.00
N GLU A 1037 -4.49 16.75 -39.45
CA GLU A 1037 -3.10 17.09 -39.82
C GLU A 1037 -2.16 15.88 -39.64
N GLU A 1038 -2.14 15.28 -38.45
CA GLU A 1038 -1.36 14.07 -38.16
C GLU A 1038 -1.73 12.89 -39.08
N LEU A 1039 -3.01 12.80 -39.50
CA LEU A 1039 -3.49 11.81 -40.47
C LEU A 1039 -3.12 12.13 -41.94
N MET A 1040 -2.93 13.39 -42.31
CA MET A 1040 -2.44 13.78 -43.64
C MET A 1040 -0.91 13.82 -43.74
N GLY A 1041 -0.22 13.83 -42.60
CA GLY A 1041 1.24 13.97 -42.50
C GLY A 1041 1.72 15.42 -42.61
N THR A 1042 0.80 16.37 -42.46
CA THR A 1042 1.04 17.80 -42.30
C THR A 1042 1.38 18.10 -40.83
N ASN A 1043 1.72 19.35 -40.52
CA ASN A 1043 2.24 19.73 -39.20
C ASN A 1043 1.25 20.66 -38.47
N PRO A 1044 0.58 20.20 -37.39
CA PRO A 1044 -0.47 20.94 -36.66
C PRO A 1044 -0.17 22.37 -36.17
N ARG A 1045 1.05 22.88 -36.35
CA ARG A 1045 1.48 24.23 -35.96
C ARG A 1045 2.07 25.03 -37.13
N LEU A 1046 1.80 24.64 -38.38
CA LEU A 1046 2.19 25.34 -39.62
C LEU A 1046 1.15 25.16 -40.75
N ARG A 1047 0.20 26.11 -40.80
CA ARG A 1047 -0.87 26.44 -41.78
C ARG A 1047 -0.62 26.35 -43.31
N ASP A 1048 0.50 25.79 -43.74
CA ASP A 1048 0.99 25.54 -45.10
C ASP A 1048 2.29 24.72 -44.94
N THR A 1049 2.20 23.38 -44.89
CA THR A 1049 3.33 22.51 -44.52
C THR A 1049 4.42 22.47 -45.60
N ASP A 1050 4.05 22.55 -46.89
CA ASP A 1050 5.01 22.45 -47.99
C ASP A 1050 5.48 23.79 -48.58
N LEU A 1051 4.84 24.89 -48.16
CA LEU A 1051 5.15 26.28 -48.48
C LEU A 1051 4.88 26.66 -49.95
N ASP A 1052 3.88 26.03 -50.57
CA ASP A 1052 3.27 26.36 -51.87
C ASP A 1052 2.59 27.74 -51.89
N GLY A 1053 2.03 28.16 -50.75
CA GLY A 1053 1.21 29.38 -50.61
C GLY A 1053 -0.31 29.12 -50.56
N LYS A 1054 -0.72 27.87 -50.33
CA LYS A 1054 -2.06 27.45 -49.94
C LYS A 1054 -2.03 26.82 -48.55
N SER A 1055 -3.15 26.86 -47.85
CA SER A 1055 -3.31 26.14 -46.59
C SER A 1055 -3.55 24.65 -46.83
N ASP A 1056 -3.19 23.82 -45.86
CA ASP A 1056 -3.18 22.36 -45.98
C ASP A 1056 -4.60 21.78 -46.08
N SER A 1057 -5.61 22.46 -45.53
CA SER A 1057 -7.04 22.29 -45.85
C SER A 1057 -7.38 22.44 -47.34
N LEU A 1058 -6.77 23.41 -48.03
CA LEU A 1058 -7.24 23.94 -49.32
C LEU A 1058 -6.39 23.59 -50.56
N ASP A 1059 -5.27 22.88 -50.41
CA ASP A 1059 -4.54 22.31 -51.55
C ASP A 1059 -4.94 20.86 -51.90
N PRO A 1060 -4.91 20.45 -53.17
CA PRO A 1060 -4.71 19.09 -53.66
C PRO A 1060 -4.00 18.04 -52.78
N LYS A 1061 -2.77 18.37 -52.36
CA LYS A 1061 -1.67 17.48 -51.94
C LYS A 1061 -0.64 18.27 -51.08
N PRO A 1062 -0.86 18.41 -49.76
CA PRO A 1062 -0.20 19.39 -48.88
C PRO A 1062 1.25 19.03 -48.49
N LEU A 1063 1.93 18.30 -49.37
CA LEU A 1063 3.29 17.77 -49.25
C LEU A 1063 3.95 17.71 -50.66
N ASN A 1064 3.41 18.43 -51.65
CA ASN A 1064 3.79 18.41 -53.07
C ASN A 1064 3.31 19.68 -53.85
N PRO A 1065 4.11 20.77 -53.88
CA PRO A 1065 3.66 22.15 -54.15
C PRO A 1065 3.42 22.50 -55.65
N LEU A 1066 2.52 21.77 -56.36
CA LEU A 1066 2.51 21.74 -57.84
C LEU A 1066 1.20 21.51 -58.65
N VAL A 1067 -0.04 21.32 -58.10
CA VAL A 1067 -1.22 20.84 -58.91
C VAL A 1067 -2.60 21.46 -58.58
N VAL A 1068 -3.52 21.59 -59.56
CA VAL A 1068 -4.91 22.16 -59.42
C VAL A 1068 -5.99 21.44 -60.29
N GLU A 1069 -7.27 21.56 -59.88
CA GLU A 1069 -8.62 21.01 -60.25
C GLU A 1069 -9.17 20.93 -61.72
N GLU A 1070 -10.28 20.15 -61.92
CA GLU A 1070 -11.58 20.60 -62.56
C GLU A 1070 -12.83 19.63 -62.46
N ASN A 1071 -13.66 19.73 -61.39
CA ASN A 1071 -15.15 19.86 -61.28
C ASN A 1071 -16.28 19.10 -62.14
N LYS A 1072 -17.39 18.62 -61.48
CA LYS A 1072 -18.89 18.75 -61.79
C LYS A 1072 -19.97 17.59 -61.90
N ASP A 1073 -20.99 17.68 -61.00
CA ASP A 1073 -22.49 17.73 -61.13
C ASP A 1073 -23.53 16.55 -61.35
N GLU A 1074 -24.64 16.67 -60.57
CA GLU A 1074 -26.10 16.30 -60.73
C GLU A 1074 -26.70 14.85 -60.64
N GLY A 1075 -27.86 14.71 -59.95
CA GLY A 1075 -28.92 13.72 -60.29
C GLY A 1075 -29.82 13.11 -59.16
N LYS A 1076 -31.16 13.14 -59.31
CA LYS A 1076 -32.22 12.54 -58.40
C LYS A 1076 -33.39 11.99 -59.28
N VAL A 1077 -34.53 11.35 -58.92
CA VAL A 1077 -35.52 11.27 -57.79
C VAL A 1077 -36.50 10.07 -58.12
N SER A 1078 -37.49 9.51 -57.37
CA SER A 1078 -38.06 9.55 -55.99
C SER A 1078 -39.12 8.41 -55.76
N TYR A 1079 -39.78 8.40 -54.57
CA TYR A 1079 -41.15 7.91 -54.24
C TYR A 1079 -41.48 6.40 -54.17
N TYR A 1080 -41.11 5.56 -55.14
CA TYR A 1080 -41.70 4.20 -55.23
C TYR A 1080 -41.25 3.20 -54.15
N THR A 1081 -40.13 3.46 -53.46
CA THR A 1081 -39.58 2.63 -52.37
C THR A 1081 -40.43 2.59 -51.10
N VAL A 1082 -41.41 3.50 -50.94
CA VAL A 1082 -42.26 3.57 -49.74
C VAL A 1082 -43.40 2.54 -49.77
N LEU A 1083 -43.76 2.03 -50.96
CA LEU A 1083 -44.93 1.15 -51.13
C LEU A 1083 -44.64 -0.33 -50.76
N THR A 1084 -43.40 -0.79 -50.86
CA THR A 1084 -42.99 -2.18 -50.58
C THR A 1084 -43.02 -2.52 -49.08
N LEU A 1085 -42.69 -1.55 -48.22
CA LEU A 1085 -42.68 -1.71 -46.75
C LEU A 1085 -44.02 -2.18 -46.17
N PHE A 1086 -45.15 -1.80 -46.78
CA PHE A 1086 -46.49 -2.22 -46.32
C PHE A 1086 -46.81 -3.70 -46.55
N ILE A 1087 -46.08 -4.39 -47.43
CA ILE A 1087 -46.36 -5.80 -47.79
C ILE A 1087 -45.68 -6.76 -46.81
N VAL A 1088 -44.47 -6.43 -46.35
CA VAL A 1088 -43.67 -7.28 -45.44
C VAL A 1088 -44.39 -7.52 -44.11
N LEU A 1089 -45.05 -6.50 -43.58
CA LEU A 1089 -45.75 -6.54 -42.28
C LEU A 1089 -46.86 -7.60 -42.21
N ALA A 1090 -47.46 -7.97 -43.35
CA ALA A 1090 -48.52 -8.98 -43.41
C ALA A 1090 -48.01 -10.43 -43.26
N VAL A 1091 -46.74 -10.69 -43.62
CA VAL A 1091 -46.15 -12.04 -43.58
C VAL A 1091 -45.83 -12.46 -42.14
N LEU A 1092 -45.40 -11.52 -41.32
CA LEU A 1092 -44.99 -11.73 -39.93
C LEU A 1092 -46.08 -12.39 -39.07
N ILE A 1093 -47.36 -12.12 -39.37
CA ILE A 1093 -48.53 -12.62 -38.65
C ILE A 1093 -48.73 -14.14 -38.85
N LEU A 1094 -48.26 -14.72 -39.96
CA LEU A 1094 -48.42 -16.14 -40.27
C LEU A 1094 -47.36 -17.03 -39.61
N LEU A 1095 -46.13 -16.51 -39.46
CA LEU A 1095 -44.98 -17.24 -38.91
C LEU A 1095 -45.19 -17.65 -37.44
N ILE A 1096 -45.92 -16.84 -36.66
CA ILE A 1096 -46.27 -17.10 -35.26
C ILE A 1096 -47.13 -18.39 -35.11
N GLY A 1097 -47.81 -18.83 -36.18
CA GLY A 1097 -48.64 -20.04 -36.16
C GLY A 1097 -47.89 -21.37 -36.31
N SER A 1098 -46.69 -21.40 -36.91
CA SER A 1098 -45.99 -22.66 -37.24
C SER A 1098 -45.24 -23.28 -36.06
N LEU A 1099 -44.77 -22.45 -35.12
CA LEU A 1099 -44.01 -22.82 -33.91
C LEU A 1099 -44.74 -23.81 -32.97
N LEU A 1100 -46.05 -24.00 -33.13
CA LEU A 1100 -46.89 -24.76 -32.19
C LEU A 1100 -46.99 -26.28 -32.47
N VAL A 1101 -46.49 -26.78 -33.60
CA VAL A 1101 -46.85 -28.14 -34.10
C VAL A 1101 -45.79 -29.22 -33.83
N LEU A 1102 -44.50 -28.85 -33.77
CA LEU A 1102 -43.39 -29.77 -34.09
C LEU A 1102 -42.77 -30.57 -32.92
N ARG A 1103 -43.29 -30.43 -31.70
CA ARG A 1103 -42.61 -30.85 -30.47
C ARG A 1103 -42.71 -32.36 -30.14
N ARG A 1104 -42.54 -33.28 -31.10
CA ARG A 1104 -42.74 -34.74 -30.92
C ARG A 1104 -41.87 -35.71 -31.76
N ARG A 1105 -40.90 -36.33 -31.08
CA ARG A 1105 -40.27 -37.67 -31.30
C ARG A 1105 -39.32 -37.83 -32.51
N SER A 1106 -38.10 -38.39 -32.47
CA SER A 1106 -37.22 -39.13 -31.51
C SER A 1106 -37.01 -40.64 -31.77
N SER A 1107 -35.72 -41.04 -31.80
CA SER A 1107 -35.12 -42.19 -31.10
C SER A 1107 -34.60 -43.42 -31.89
N MET A 1108 -33.31 -43.72 -31.66
CA MET A 1108 -32.55 -45.00 -31.74
C MET A 1108 -31.86 -45.44 -33.04
N GLU A 1109 -30.82 -46.28 -32.82
CA GLU A 1109 -30.00 -47.04 -33.80
C GLU A 1109 -29.27 -46.14 -34.83
N LYS A 1110 -28.08 -45.59 -34.56
CA LYS A 1110 -26.98 -45.97 -33.65
C LYS A 1110 -26.32 -47.32 -33.98
N ASP A 1111 -25.00 -47.35 -33.76
CA ASP A 1111 -24.11 -48.50 -33.66
C ASP A 1111 -23.74 -49.24 -34.99
N ARG A 1112 -22.50 -48.95 -35.45
CA ARG A 1112 -21.33 -49.85 -35.29
C ARG A 1112 -21.15 -51.00 -36.30
N ILE A 1113 -19.87 -51.34 -36.53
CA ILE A 1113 -19.34 -52.37 -37.46
C ILE A 1113 -19.71 -52.07 -38.93
N GLU A 1114 -18.80 -51.93 -39.90
CA GLU A 1114 -17.39 -52.36 -40.06
C GLU A 1114 -16.51 -51.14 -40.41
N ARG A 1115 -15.38 -50.86 -39.74
CA ARG A 1115 -14.11 -51.61 -39.63
C ARG A 1115 -13.36 -51.74 -40.95
N SER A 1116 -12.06 -51.40 -40.92
CA SER A 1116 -11.08 -51.48 -42.04
C SER A 1116 -11.44 -50.61 -43.26
N VAL A 1117 -10.51 -50.02 -44.01
CA VAL A 1117 -9.18 -50.55 -44.39
C VAL A 1117 -7.99 -49.62 -44.10
N ILE A 1118 -8.17 -48.32 -43.95
CA ILE A 1118 -7.05 -47.34 -44.00
C ILE A 1118 -6.28 -47.22 -42.66
N ALA A 1119 -5.70 -48.34 -42.21
CA ALA A 1119 -4.85 -48.43 -41.01
C ALA A 1119 -3.34 -48.46 -41.33
N GLU A 1120 -2.96 -48.46 -42.61
CA GLU A 1120 -1.58 -48.78 -43.05
C GLU A 1120 -0.79 -47.58 -43.64
N GLY A 1121 -1.42 -46.42 -43.84
CA GLY A 1121 -0.79 -45.28 -44.55
C GLY A 1121 0.19 -44.43 -43.73
N ARG A 1122 -0.31 -43.75 -42.68
CA ARG A 1122 0.40 -42.61 -42.05
C ARG A 1122 1.45 -42.96 -40.98
N ILE A 1123 1.68 -44.24 -40.68
CA ILE A 1123 2.66 -44.66 -39.64
C ILE A 1123 4.10 -44.72 -40.19
N VAL A 1124 4.30 -44.91 -41.50
CA VAL A 1124 5.63 -45.10 -42.10
C VAL A 1124 6.40 -43.79 -42.21
N SER A 1125 5.81 -42.76 -42.83
CA SER A 1125 6.52 -41.52 -43.19
C SER A 1125 7.13 -40.78 -41.99
N ARG A 1126 6.41 -40.73 -40.87
CA ARG A 1126 6.84 -40.01 -39.65
C ARG A 1126 7.99 -40.70 -38.90
N TYR A 1127 8.37 -41.92 -39.28
CA TYR A 1127 9.43 -42.69 -38.62
C TYR A 1127 10.80 -42.54 -39.31
N GLU A 1128 10.82 -42.44 -40.65
CA GLU A 1128 12.06 -42.16 -41.40
C GLU A 1128 12.56 -40.73 -41.10
N GLU A 1129 11.63 -39.77 -41.01
CA GLU A 1129 11.89 -38.33 -40.77
C GLU A 1129 12.50 -38.04 -39.39
N LEU A 1130 12.13 -38.81 -38.36
CA LEU A 1130 12.64 -38.66 -36.98
C LEU A 1130 13.90 -39.47 -36.67
N THR A 1131 14.36 -40.35 -37.57
CA THR A 1131 15.47 -41.28 -37.27
C THR A 1131 16.58 -41.34 -38.31
N GLY A 1132 16.36 -40.88 -39.55
CA GLY A 1132 17.39 -40.77 -40.58
C GLY A 1132 17.90 -42.10 -41.15
N VAL A 1133 17.19 -43.20 -40.93
CA VAL A 1133 17.50 -44.54 -41.47
C VAL A 1133 16.33 -45.00 -42.34
N SER A 1134 16.60 -45.33 -43.60
CA SER A 1134 15.54 -45.76 -44.54
C SER A 1134 15.18 -47.24 -44.40
N ALA A 1135 14.01 -47.61 -44.94
CA ALA A 1135 13.31 -48.86 -44.64
C ALA A 1135 13.96 -50.25 -44.95
N PRO A 1136 14.94 -50.48 -45.85
CA PRO A 1136 15.23 -51.84 -46.35
C PRO A 1136 16.05 -52.78 -45.43
N LEU A 1137 16.05 -52.59 -44.10
CA LEU A 1137 16.74 -53.47 -43.14
C LEU A 1137 15.89 -53.87 -41.91
N LEU A 1138 14.73 -54.49 -42.17
CA LEU A 1138 14.14 -55.45 -41.21
C LEU A 1138 15.07 -56.67 -41.03
N PRO A 1139 14.97 -57.47 -39.94
CA PRO A 1139 14.62 -57.09 -38.57
C PRO A 1139 15.60 -57.72 -37.54
N GLN A 1140 16.34 -56.93 -36.77
CA GLN A 1140 17.18 -57.45 -35.67
C GLN A 1140 17.60 -56.38 -34.63
N VAL A 1141 18.24 -56.84 -33.54
CA VAL A 1141 18.71 -56.08 -32.36
C VAL A 1141 17.61 -55.71 -31.35
N LYS A 1142 17.06 -56.74 -30.70
CA LYS A 1142 16.28 -56.65 -29.45
C LYS A 1142 17.20 -56.95 -28.24
N GLU A 1143 18.36 -56.29 -28.15
CA GLU A 1143 19.46 -56.77 -27.28
C GLU A 1143 20.39 -55.72 -26.65
N MET A 1144 20.21 -54.41 -26.90
CA MET A 1144 21.08 -53.35 -26.33
C MET A 1144 20.27 -52.35 -25.51
N GLY A 1145 20.02 -52.68 -24.23
CA GLY A 1145 19.39 -51.77 -23.27
C GLY A 1145 20.42 -50.97 -22.49
N LEU A 1146 20.19 -49.66 -22.35
CA LEU A 1146 20.86 -48.75 -21.41
C LEU A 1146 19.93 -47.56 -21.11
N THR A 1147 20.10 -46.91 -19.96
CA THR A 1147 19.19 -45.92 -19.37
C THR A 1147 19.96 -44.86 -18.55
N LEU A 1148 19.22 -43.95 -17.91
CA LEU A 1148 19.63 -43.02 -16.82
C LEU A 1148 20.09 -41.58 -17.28
N PRO A 1149 19.99 -40.52 -16.41
CA PRO A 1149 18.78 -39.68 -16.43
C PRO A 1149 19.03 -38.12 -16.41
N PRO A 1150 18.67 -37.27 -15.40
CA PRO A 1150 17.76 -36.13 -15.69
C PRO A 1150 18.10 -34.76 -15.02
N ILE A 1151 17.13 -33.83 -15.05
CA ILE A 1151 16.91 -32.65 -14.17
C ILE A 1151 17.78 -31.38 -14.41
N ALA A 1152 17.07 -30.33 -14.91
CA ALA A 1152 17.13 -28.89 -14.54
C ALA A 1152 18.50 -28.12 -14.63
N ALA A 1153 18.59 -26.80 -14.44
CA ALA A 1153 17.59 -25.78 -14.09
C ALA A 1153 17.94 -24.38 -14.69
N GLN A 1154 16.92 -23.50 -14.76
CA GLN A 1154 16.94 -22.04 -14.56
C GLN A 1154 18.02 -21.10 -15.18
N GLN A 1155 17.52 -19.95 -15.70
CA GLN A 1155 17.72 -18.56 -15.18
C GLN A 1155 18.29 -17.46 -16.12
N VAL A 1156 17.93 -16.21 -15.74
CA VAL A 1156 18.44 -14.87 -16.14
C VAL A 1156 18.02 -14.26 -17.49
N ALA A 1157 17.32 -13.12 -17.41
CA ALA A 1157 17.31 -12.03 -18.39
C ALA A 1157 18.15 -10.85 -17.84
N PRO A 1158 18.73 -9.93 -18.66
CA PRO A 1158 17.99 -8.71 -19.03
C PRO A 1158 18.38 -7.94 -20.32
N MET A 1159 17.40 -7.17 -20.86
CA MET A 1159 17.50 -5.84 -21.52
C MET A 1159 18.26 -5.56 -22.85
N LYS A 1160 17.57 -4.72 -23.67
CA LYS A 1160 18.03 -3.73 -24.70
C LYS A 1160 18.61 -4.21 -26.07
N ARG A 1161 17.86 -3.97 -27.16
CA ARG A 1161 18.13 -2.83 -28.10
C ARG A 1161 17.04 -2.55 -29.17
N ALA A 1162 17.17 -1.35 -29.76
CA ALA A 1162 16.52 -0.77 -30.96
C ALA A 1162 16.71 -1.57 -32.28
N LYS A 1163 16.09 -1.28 -33.45
CA LYS A 1163 14.90 -0.50 -33.93
C LYS A 1163 14.92 -0.54 -35.50
N GLU A 1164 13.79 -0.29 -36.18
CA GLU A 1164 13.66 0.48 -37.46
C GLU A 1164 13.65 -0.23 -38.87
N LEU A 1165 12.81 0.33 -39.79
CA LEU A 1165 12.66 0.15 -41.28
C LEU A 1165 12.15 -1.21 -41.83
N THR A 1166 11.25 -1.35 -42.83
CA THR A 1166 10.27 -0.48 -43.60
C THR A 1166 9.21 -1.44 -44.29
N GLU A 1167 8.36 -1.22 -45.32
CA GLU A 1167 7.97 -0.22 -46.37
C GLU A 1167 6.51 -0.63 -46.84
N THR A 1168 5.43 0.18 -46.86
CA THR A 1168 4.84 1.08 -47.93
C THR A 1168 4.52 0.45 -49.31
N PRO A 1169 3.55 0.96 -50.15
CA PRO A 1169 2.80 2.25 -50.17
C PRO A 1169 1.26 2.10 -50.45
N SER A 1170 0.54 3.01 -51.16
CA SER A 1170 -0.15 4.25 -50.67
C SER A 1170 -1.11 4.90 -51.72
N LEU A 1171 -1.99 5.85 -51.31
CA LEU A 1171 -2.58 7.01 -52.08
C LEU A 1171 -3.78 6.81 -53.09
N PRO A 1172 -4.60 7.87 -53.45
CA PRO A 1172 -4.59 9.32 -53.07
C PRO A 1172 -5.95 10.09 -52.78
N SER A 1173 -5.86 11.20 -52.01
CA SER A 1173 -6.46 12.58 -52.14
C SER A 1173 -7.99 12.94 -52.29
N LYS A 1174 -8.53 13.63 -51.25
CA LYS A 1174 -9.04 15.06 -51.15
C LYS A 1174 -10.38 15.66 -51.73
N GLU A 1175 -10.70 16.84 -51.16
CA GLU A 1175 -11.60 17.98 -51.50
C GLU A 1175 -13.08 18.07 -51.02
N GLU A 1176 -13.62 19.31 -50.92
CA GLU A 1176 -14.58 19.75 -49.88
C GLU A 1176 -15.93 20.46 -50.35
N PRO A 1177 -16.45 21.64 -49.89
CA PRO A 1177 -17.88 21.82 -49.52
C PRO A 1177 -18.68 22.76 -50.48
N PRO A 1178 -19.95 23.21 -50.17
CA PRO A 1178 -20.18 24.36 -49.25
C PRO A 1178 -21.57 24.46 -48.51
N GLU A 1179 -21.61 25.26 -47.42
CA GLU A 1179 -22.59 26.32 -47.01
C GLU A 1179 -24.16 26.17 -47.19
N GLU A 1180 -25.10 26.77 -46.43
CA GLU A 1180 -25.10 27.83 -45.38
C GLU A 1180 -26.49 28.03 -44.69
N LYS A 1181 -26.56 28.94 -43.67
CA LYS A 1181 -27.69 29.85 -43.31
C LYS A 1181 -29.01 29.27 -42.70
N LYS A 1182 -29.70 29.90 -41.72
CA LYS A 1182 -29.38 31.07 -40.85
C LYS A 1182 -30.38 31.29 -39.67
N ALA A 1183 -29.88 31.94 -38.61
CA ALA A 1183 -30.53 32.97 -37.76
C ALA A 1183 -31.48 32.60 -36.58
N GLU A 1184 -31.21 33.33 -35.48
CA GLU A 1184 -31.88 33.45 -34.17
C GLU A 1184 -32.99 34.58 -34.20
N PRO A 1185 -33.49 35.26 -33.11
CA PRO A 1185 -33.13 35.25 -31.67
C PRO A 1185 -34.23 35.54 -30.58
N MET A 1186 -33.75 35.71 -29.33
CA MET A 1186 -34.19 36.63 -28.25
C MET A 1186 -35.17 36.22 -27.10
N GLU A 1187 -34.62 36.37 -25.87
CA GLU A 1187 -35.20 36.91 -24.61
C GLU A 1187 -36.06 36.06 -23.63
N ALA A 1188 -36.06 36.54 -22.37
CA ALA A 1188 -36.45 35.87 -21.10
C ALA A 1188 -37.77 36.48 -20.51
N PRO A 1189 -38.20 36.36 -19.21
CA PRO A 1189 -37.61 35.75 -17.99
C PRO A 1189 -38.58 34.90 -17.10
N ALA A 1190 -38.18 34.58 -15.86
CA ALA A 1190 -38.90 33.75 -14.87
C ALA A 1190 -40.06 34.45 -14.11
N PRO A 1191 -40.98 33.71 -13.43
CA PRO A 1191 -40.85 33.52 -11.96
C PRO A 1191 -41.40 32.16 -11.38
N GLY A 1192 -41.21 31.91 -10.07
CA GLY A 1192 -41.73 30.72 -9.32
C GLY A 1192 -43.20 30.81 -8.84
N PRO A 1193 -43.75 29.79 -8.11
CA PRO A 1193 -43.37 29.54 -6.69
C PRO A 1193 -43.40 28.05 -6.22
N ALA A 1194 -43.16 27.80 -4.91
CA ALA A 1194 -43.13 26.48 -4.23
C ALA A 1194 -44.50 26.03 -3.63
N PRO A 1195 -44.62 24.81 -3.05
CA PRO A 1195 -44.32 24.63 -1.61
C PRO A 1195 -43.65 23.29 -1.17
N ALA A 1196 -43.25 23.27 0.11
CA ALA A 1196 -42.48 22.28 0.89
C ALA A 1196 -43.31 21.02 1.35
N PRO A 1197 -42.82 20.03 2.16
CA PRO A 1197 -41.64 20.07 3.05
C PRO A 1197 -40.71 18.82 3.23
N GLU A 1198 -39.55 19.14 3.83
CA GLU A 1198 -38.50 18.34 4.52
C GLU A 1198 -38.98 17.75 5.91
N PRO A 1199 -38.17 17.03 6.77
CA PRO A 1199 -36.69 17.06 6.90
C PRO A 1199 -35.89 15.80 7.36
N ALA A 1200 -34.56 15.92 7.16
CA ALA A 1200 -33.39 15.61 8.01
C ALA A 1200 -33.36 14.54 9.14
N GLN A 1201 -32.19 13.88 9.25
CA GLN A 1201 -31.55 13.36 10.50
C GLN A 1201 -30.75 14.51 11.19
N PRO A 1202 -30.31 14.47 12.49
CA PRO A 1202 -29.86 13.29 13.27
C PRO A 1202 -30.14 13.25 14.80
N ALA A 1203 -29.73 12.11 15.42
CA ALA A 1203 -29.34 11.79 16.82
C ALA A 1203 -29.86 12.53 18.10
N ALA A 1204 -30.43 11.71 19.02
CA ALA A 1204 -30.47 11.82 20.52
C ALA A 1204 -31.25 13.00 21.19
N PRO A 1205 -31.66 12.93 22.50
CA PRO A 1205 -31.44 11.92 23.56
C PRO A 1205 -32.73 11.40 24.29
N GLU A 1206 -32.62 10.93 25.55
CA GLU A 1206 -33.64 10.33 26.47
C GLU A 1206 -34.76 11.30 26.99
N PRO A 1207 -35.80 10.93 27.84
CA PRO A 1207 -36.07 9.69 28.60
C PRO A 1207 -37.56 9.19 28.69
N THR A 1208 -37.83 8.24 29.62
CA THR A 1208 -39.09 7.56 30.10
C THR A 1208 -40.35 8.45 30.34
N PRO A 1209 -41.64 7.95 30.32
CA PRO A 1209 -42.14 6.79 31.10
C PRO A 1209 -43.37 5.94 30.59
N GLU A 1210 -43.86 5.07 31.48
CA GLU A 1210 -45.03 4.11 31.54
C GLU A 1210 -46.48 4.63 31.27
N PRO A 1211 -47.59 3.81 31.29
CA PRO A 1211 -47.81 2.38 30.90
C PRO A 1211 -49.25 2.05 30.29
N GLU A 1212 -49.57 0.74 30.13
CA GLU A 1212 -50.93 0.10 30.02
C GLU A 1212 -51.77 0.28 28.71
N LYS A 1213 -52.77 -0.57 28.31
CA LYS A 1213 -53.47 -1.76 28.90
C LYS A 1213 -54.05 -2.74 27.82
N LYS A 1214 -54.38 -3.99 28.19
CA LYS A 1214 -54.91 -5.09 27.31
C LYS A 1214 -56.46 -5.21 27.27
N PRO A 1215 -57.05 -5.90 26.25
CA PRO A 1215 -57.49 -7.32 26.35
C PRO A 1215 -56.93 -8.17 25.16
N THR A 1216 -57.46 -9.24 24.52
CA THR A 1216 -58.73 -10.04 24.52
C THR A 1216 -58.47 -11.50 24.04
N PRO A 1217 -59.19 -12.59 24.45
CA PRO A 1217 -58.71 -13.97 24.20
C PRO A 1217 -59.70 -15.02 23.61
N LYS A 1218 -59.14 -16.14 23.09
CA LYS A 1218 -59.59 -17.58 22.97
C LYS A 1218 -58.49 -18.32 22.13
N ARG A 1219 -58.26 -19.66 22.06
CA ARG A 1219 -58.75 -20.93 22.65
C ARG A 1219 -57.69 -22.04 22.34
N ARG A 1220 -57.55 -23.24 22.96
CA ARG A 1220 -57.48 -23.66 24.40
C ARG A 1220 -57.09 -25.18 24.51
N ILE A 1221 -56.07 -25.56 25.32
CA ILE A 1221 -55.81 -26.92 25.93
C ILE A 1221 -55.25 -28.02 24.97
N ARG A 1222 -54.37 -28.99 25.36
CA ARG A 1222 -53.94 -29.62 26.65
C ARG A 1222 -52.39 -29.84 26.61
N LYS A 1223 -51.54 -29.42 27.58
CA LYS A 1223 -51.24 -29.98 28.94
C LYS A 1223 -50.66 -31.42 28.93
N LYS A 1224 -49.68 -31.83 29.76
CA LYS A 1224 -48.76 -31.21 30.78
C LYS A 1224 -47.66 -32.29 31.10
N THR A 1225 -46.61 -32.16 31.93
CA THR A 1225 -46.25 -31.35 33.13
C THR A 1225 -44.70 -31.40 33.26
N ALA A 1226 -43.96 -30.32 33.55
CA ALA A 1226 -43.57 -29.76 34.88
C ALA A 1226 -42.65 -30.67 35.73
N GLY A 1227 -41.75 -30.18 36.60
CA GLY A 1227 -41.50 -28.79 37.07
C GLY A 1227 -40.19 -28.16 36.55
N GLU A 1228 -39.93 -26.85 36.69
CA GLU A 1228 -39.78 -26.01 37.92
C GLU A 1228 -38.38 -26.15 38.57
N GLN A 1229 -37.68 -25.10 38.98
CA GLN A 1229 -38.02 -23.65 39.00
C GLN A 1229 -36.77 -22.76 39.15
N ALA A 1230 -36.89 -21.50 38.68
CA ALA A 1230 -36.27 -20.29 39.25
C ALA A 1230 -34.72 -20.13 39.21
N ALA A 1231 -34.17 -18.92 39.34
CA ALA A 1231 -34.62 -17.56 38.98
C ALA A 1231 -33.45 -16.57 39.16
N ALA A 1232 -33.66 -15.32 38.73
CA ALA A 1232 -32.90 -14.12 39.08
C ALA A 1232 -31.46 -14.00 38.51
N THR A 1233 -31.37 -13.03 37.60
CA THR A 1233 -30.39 -11.93 37.52
C THR A 1233 -29.76 -11.50 38.88
N PRO A 1234 -28.64 -10.74 38.91
CA PRO A 1234 -28.14 -9.79 37.90
C PRO A 1234 -27.84 -10.36 36.52
#